data_AF-A0A0V0QIL1-F1
#
_entry.id   AF-A0A0V0QIL1-F1
#
_cell.length_a   1.000
_cell.length_b   1.000
_cell.length_c   1.000
_cell.angle_alpha   90.00
_cell.angle_beta   90.00
_cell.angle_gamma   90.00
#
_symmetry.space_group_name_H-M   'P 1'
#
loop_
_entity.id
_entity.type
_entity.pdbx_description
1 polymer ?
#
loop_
_entity_poly.entity_id
_entity_poly.type
_entity_poly.pdbx_seq_one_letter_code
_entity_poly.pdbx_strand_id
1 'polypeptide(L)'
;MANISFKGQEETEILKERTQRVQQFFDLPRFKEISRPYSAKQVAELQQSIPINYPSQLLSQKLFDFLEGARQRGEGHPTMGALDTVQAANYAKYLKTIYVSGWQSSSTASTTNEPGPDFADYPADTVPNKVDQLFKGLLLQDRIQNQARANMTEEQRKSTPKIDYMCPIIADADAGFGGVTSTMKLTKLFIEAGASGIHIEDQRPGNKKCGHMGGKVIVSARENISRLIASRLQADILNTPLVILSRIDALSAKLIDSNIDPIDQPFILGLYKNKQCTYPEAGIMQIQQNFQGKTQQMLIEKWNSIVYDMSLVQAQKFAHENGFEFAFDWEALRSEEGFYLIKGCVELCARRAREFLKYSDMVWMETPSPSVALAEKFAKLVKQDWPNKFLAYNLSPSFNWSAFDMDDKQIASFSDDLGKLGYCWQFITLAGFHSTALKSEKLAKDFGKRKMIAYVEKVQRKEAKHNVDQLTHQRWSGAQYIDQAQQLINSKSSTLASSAESTENQFNTNNKDIVKKQATEESYQFPICQEHNQNIDRICFDKNCKLFFQVTCLDCMYDFHDHKIQQVPKIQLVLKYLIFQINQNLDNNLQKNQKINQNSSYNYPIYQTQSRLEKLVQQFQKSKQLNFDNYQQEQQKQNIAQNLIDIGQELKNLGQFTNHISQDTSEIMQQKQLMANSQDIQQILIEIFKFPHNKEQLQKSLKQIKNYAYVIQFQNNDYKLTQSKPQHQQQQQLILKIKQSNTFFDLEDFQKNIQQINNIQQQIFQKLQQKLDQNDTSSSNSQFQEINNKNKNNKNNQISQEQQDNQQQEHFINEKFQKIKLEEWKKCLKKAHNNCLRYPNQGESTCLILYNQPGYCDNCQMILDIYQQNIEQLKSKIKI
;
A
#
# COMPACT_ATOMS: atom_id res chain seq x y z
N MET A 1 -50.78 35.21 -12.55
CA MET A 1 -50.42 33.84 -12.97
C MET A 1 -51.39 33.35 -14.05
N ALA A 2 -51.55 34.15 -15.11
CA ALA A 2 -52.44 33.84 -16.22
C ALA A 2 -51.66 32.98 -17.23
N ASN A 3 -52.23 31.83 -17.60
CA ASN A 3 -51.98 31.13 -18.86
C ASN A 3 -50.52 31.13 -19.36
N ILE A 4 -49.69 30.20 -18.87
CA ILE A 4 -48.76 29.51 -19.79
C ILE A 4 -49.60 28.48 -20.58
N SER A 5 -50.66 28.97 -21.20
CA SER A 5 -51.27 28.32 -22.33
C SER A 5 -50.35 28.71 -23.48
N PHE A 6 -49.88 27.73 -24.25
CA PHE A 6 -49.27 27.94 -25.57
C PHE A 6 -50.31 28.56 -26.54
N LYS A 7 -50.94 29.67 -26.15
CA LYS A 7 -51.96 30.39 -26.89
C LYS A 7 -51.23 31.26 -27.90
N GLY A 8 -50.97 30.67 -29.07
CA GLY A 8 -50.59 31.43 -30.26
C GLY A 8 -49.49 30.81 -31.13
N GLN A 9 -48.67 29.89 -30.62
CA GLN A 9 -47.85 29.04 -31.48
C GLN A 9 -48.60 27.72 -31.68
N GLU A 10 -49.00 27.43 -32.92
CA GLU A 10 -49.50 26.10 -33.26
C GLU A 10 -48.46 25.06 -32.84
N GLU A 11 -48.88 23.99 -32.16
CA GLU A 11 -48.00 22.92 -31.67
C GLU A 11 -47.08 22.38 -32.79
N THR A 12 -47.58 22.45 -34.03
CA THR A 12 -46.85 22.15 -35.27
C THR A 12 -45.61 23.01 -35.47
N GLU A 13 -45.67 24.33 -35.26
CA GLU A 13 -44.50 25.21 -35.40
C GLU A 13 -43.48 24.97 -34.28
N ILE A 14 -43.92 24.71 -33.05
CA ILE A 14 -43.02 24.36 -31.93
C ILE A 14 -42.28 23.05 -32.21
N LEU A 15 -42.96 22.05 -32.77
CA LEU A 15 -42.34 20.78 -33.17
C LEU A 15 -41.35 20.98 -34.33
N LYS A 16 -41.67 21.84 -35.29
CA LYS A 16 -40.80 22.19 -36.41
C LYS A 16 -39.53 22.91 -35.95
N GLU A 17 -39.64 23.88 -35.05
CA GLU A 17 -38.50 24.55 -34.42
C GLU A 17 -37.62 23.56 -33.62
N ARG A 18 -38.24 22.66 -32.84
CA ARG A 18 -37.51 21.58 -32.14
C ARG A 18 -36.78 20.66 -33.12
N THR A 19 -37.45 20.24 -34.19
CA THR A 19 -36.88 19.39 -35.23
C THR A 19 -35.66 20.05 -35.88
N GLN A 20 -35.75 21.34 -36.20
CA GLN A 20 -34.62 22.09 -36.76
C GLN A 20 -33.44 22.17 -35.79
N ARG A 21 -33.67 22.38 -34.49
CA ARG A 21 -32.62 22.38 -33.47
C ARG A 21 -31.93 21.01 -33.35
N VAL A 22 -32.70 19.93 -33.34
CA VAL A 22 -32.13 18.58 -33.32
C VAL A 22 -31.33 18.30 -34.59
N GLN A 23 -31.81 18.75 -35.76
CA GLN A 23 -31.07 18.61 -37.01
C GLN A 23 -29.73 19.36 -36.96
N GLN A 24 -29.73 20.61 -36.49
CA GLN A 24 -28.48 21.37 -36.28
C GLN A 24 -27.51 20.67 -35.32
N PHE A 25 -28.03 20.02 -34.28
CA PHE A 25 -27.24 19.20 -33.37
C PHE A 25 -26.67 17.96 -34.06
N PHE A 26 -27.45 17.28 -34.90
CA PHE A 26 -27.00 16.12 -35.68
C PHE A 26 -25.92 16.50 -36.71
N ASP A 27 -26.00 17.70 -37.26
CA ASP A 27 -25.08 18.23 -38.25
C ASP A 27 -23.73 18.69 -37.65
N LEU A 28 -23.56 18.62 -36.31
CA LEU A 28 -22.27 18.93 -35.69
C LEU A 28 -21.18 18.00 -36.27
N PRO A 29 -19.98 18.54 -36.62
CA PRO A 29 -18.93 17.77 -37.29
C PRO A 29 -18.53 16.47 -36.59
N ARG A 30 -18.62 16.45 -35.26
CA ARG A 30 -18.30 15.28 -34.43
C ARG A 30 -19.16 14.05 -34.77
N PHE A 31 -20.37 14.25 -35.30
CA PHE A 31 -21.32 13.17 -35.62
C PHE A 31 -21.20 12.67 -37.06
N LYS A 32 -20.25 13.19 -37.86
CA LYS A 32 -20.11 12.85 -39.30
C LYS A 32 -20.05 11.33 -39.55
N GLU A 33 -19.42 10.58 -38.65
CA GLU A 33 -19.27 9.12 -38.73
C GLU A 33 -20.24 8.36 -37.80
N ILE A 34 -21.33 9.00 -37.34
CA ILE A 34 -22.33 8.41 -36.46
C ILE A 34 -23.65 8.23 -37.23
N SER A 35 -24.07 6.98 -37.35
CA SER A 35 -25.33 6.57 -37.96
C SER A 35 -26.48 6.65 -36.95
N ARG A 36 -27.63 7.14 -37.42
CA ARG A 36 -28.88 7.17 -36.64
C ARG A 36 -29.99 6.48 -37.44
N PRO A 37 -30.60 5.40 -36.92
CA PRO A 37 -31.73 4.74 -37.57
C PRO A 37 -33.07 5.47 -37.32
N TYR A 38 -33.02 6.72 -36.88
CA TYR A 38 -34.15 7.58 -36.56
C TYR A 38 -33.85 9.02 -37.03
N SER A 39 -34.91 9.78 -37.25
CA SER A 39 -34.86 11.16 -37.73
C SER A 39 -34.80 12.18 -36.58
N ALA A 40 -34.35 13.40 -36.89
CA ALA A 40 -34.39 14.53 -35.97
C ALA A 40 -35.83 14.83 -35.47
N LYS A 41 -36.84 14.61 -36.32
CA LYS A 41 -38.25 14.77 -35.96
C LYS A 41 -38.69 13.78 -34.90
N GLN A 42 -38.38 12.50 -35.06
CA GLN A 42 -38.70 11.46 -34.07
C GLN A 42 -38.05 11.73 -32.72
N VAL A 43 -36.84 12.29 -32.70
CA VAL A 43 -36.20 12.74 -31.46
C VAL A 43 -36.92 13.94 -30.86
N ALA A 44 -37.25 14.96 -31.67
CA ALA A 44 -37.97 16.15 -31.23
C ALA A 44 -39.35 15.84 -30.62
N GLU A 45 -40.03 14.80 -31.12
CA GLU A 45 -41.30 14.28 -30.57
C GLU A 45 -41.14 13.70 -29.15
N LEU A 46 -39.94 13.22 -28.81
CA LEU A 46 -39.61 12.64 -27.49
C LEU A 46 -39.01 13.67 -26.52
N GLN A 47 -38.69 14.88 -26.98
CA GLN A 47 -38.13 15.94 -26.14
C GLN A 47 -39.20 16.60 -25.28
N GLN A 48 -38.83 16.89 -24.04
CA GLN A 48 -39.68 17.67 -23.15
C GLN A 48 -39.90 19.10 -23.66
N SER A 49 -41.02 19.72 -23.26
CA SER A 49 -41.32 21.12 -23.61
C SER A 49 -40.41 22.14 -22.91
N ILE A 50 -39.79 21.76 -21.77
CA ILE A 50 -38.87 22.62 -21.01
C ILE A 50 -37.43 22.20 -21.32
N PRO A 51 -36.63 23.02 -22.03
CA PRO A 51 -35.25 22.69 -22.30
C PRO A 51 -34.45 22.63 -21.00
N ILE A 52 -33.63 21.58 -20.84
CA ILE A 52 -32.73 21.39 -19.70
C ILE A 52 -31.30 21.41 -20.25
N ASN A 53 -30.44 22.22 -19.64
CA ASN A 53 -29.02 22.25 -19.97
C ASN A 53 -28.26 21.41 -18.97
N TYR A 54 -27.61 20.35 -19.45
CA TYR A 54 -26.82 19.45 -18.61
C TYR A 54 -25.35 19.88 -18.63
N PRO A 55 -24.66 19.96 -17.47
CA PRO A 55 -23.22 20.25 -17.43
C PRO A 55 -22.37 19.24 -18.22
N SER A 56 -22.84 17.99 -18.30
CA SER A 56 -22.25 16.93 -19.12
C SER A 56 -22.14 17.32 -20.59
N GLN A 57 -23.02 18.18 -21.13
CA GLN A 57 -22.95 18.63 -22.52
C GLN A 57 -21.61 19.28 -22.86
N LEU A 58 -21.14 20.20 -22.01
CA LEU A 58 -19.85 20.89 -22.18
C LEU A 58 -18.67 19.93 -21.98
N LEU A 59 -18.77 19.04 -20.98
CA LEU A 59 -17.69 18.11 -20.66
C LEU A 59 -17.54 17.01 -21.71
N SER A 60 -18.63 16.55 -22.33
CA SER A 60 -18.61 15.61 -23.45
C SER A 60 -17.97 16.22 -24.68
N GLN A 61 -18.26 17.49 -24.99
CA GLN A 61 -17.58 18.19 -26.08
C GLN A 61 -16.08 18.33 -25.80
N LYS A 62 -15.72 18.75 -24.58
CA LYS A 62 -14.33 18.83 -24.12
C LYS A 62 -13.61 17.48 -24.24
N LEU A 63 -14.29 16.38 -23.88
CA LEU A 63 -13.74 15.03 -24.02
C LEU A 63 -13.49 14.69 -25.48
N PHE A 64 -14.46 14.91 -26.36
CA PHE A 64 -14.32 14.63 -27.78
C PHE A 64 -13.14 15.40 -28.40
N ASP A 65 -13.05 16.70 -28.13
CA ASP A 65 -11.98 17.56 -28.67
C ASP A 65 -10.59 17.11 -28.16
N PHE A 66 -10.52 16.71 -26.89
CA PHE A 66 -9.31 16.15 -26.30
C PHE A 66 -8.88 14.84 -27.00
N LEU A 67 -9.81 13.91 -27.20
CA LEU A 67 -9.54 12.63 -27.86
C LEU A 67 -9.14 12.82 -29.32
N GLU A 68 -9.80 13.74 -30.03
CA GLU A 68 -9.46 14.05 -31.41
C GLU A 68 -8.06 14.65 -31.52
N GLY A 69 -7.70 15.59 -30.64
CA GLY A 69 -6.35 16.12 -30.59
C GLY A 69 -5.31 15.03 -30.29
N ALA A 70 -5.58 14.15 -29.33
CA ALA A 70 -4.69 13.05 -28.97
C ALA A 70 -4.47 12.08 -30.13
N ARG A 71 -5.55 11.70 -30.83
CA ARG A 71 -5.51 10.84 -32.01
C ARG A 71 -4.67 11.46 -33.12
N GLN A 72 -4.86 12.75 -33.40
CA GLN A 72 -4.09 13.47 -34.45
C GLN A 72 -2.59 13.52 -34.14
N ARG A 73 -2.22 13.59 -32.86
CA ARG A 73 -0.81 13.58 -32.41
C ARG A 73 -0.22 12.18 -32.23
N GLY A 74 -1.04 11.13 -32.30
CA GLY A 74 -0.62 9.75 -32.00
C GLY A 74 -0.26 9.55 -30.53
N GLU A 75 -0.92 10.28 -29.63
CA GLU A 75 -0.66 10.25 -28.18
C GLU A 75 -1.61 9.32 -27.45
N GLY A 76 -1.07 8.55 -26.50
CA GLY A 76 -1.84 7.79 -25.53
C GLY A 76 -2.03 8.60 -24.26
N HIS A 77 -3.27 8.75 -23.78
CA HIS A 77 -3.53 9.42 -22.51
C HIS A 77 -4.06 8.45 -21.45
N PRO A 78 -3.19 7.98 -20.54
CA PRO A 78 -3.60 7.14 -19.44
C PRO A 78 -4.36 7.94 -18.38
N THR A 79 -5.38 7.32 -17.81
CA THR A 79 -6.05 7.71 -16.57
C THR A 79 -6.20 6.51 -15.65
N MET A 80 -6.91 6.68 -14.53
CA MET A 80 -7.14 5.62 -13.56
C MET A 80 -8.48 5.77 -12.85
N GLY A 81 -9.00 4.64 -12.38
CA GLY A 81 -10.24 4.58 -11.62
C GLY A 81 -10.16 5.32 -10.28
N ALA A 82 -11.00 6.35 -10.11
CA ALA A 82 -11.09 7.13 -8.86
C ALA A 82 -12.16 6.55 -7.93
N LEU A 83 -11.78 6.27 -6.68
CA LEU A 83 -12.73 5.77 -5.65
C LEU A 83 -13.58 6.87 -5.02
N ASP A 84 -12.98 8.04 -4.80
CA ASP A 84 -13.53 9.12 -3.99
C ASP A 84 -13.12 10.50 -4.52
N THR A 85 -13.69 11.55 -3.92
CA THR A 85 -13.47 12.94 -4.34
C THR A 85 -12.06 13.44 -4.08
N VAL A 86 -11.34 12.86 -3.10
CA VAL A 86 -9.94 13.21 -2.81
C VAL A 86 -9.04 12.70 -3.93
N GLN A 87 -9.24 11.44 -4.35
CA GLN A 87 -8.55 10.86 -5.50
C GLN A 87 -8.87 11.65 -6.77
N ALA A 88 -10.14 11.91 -7.07
CA ALA A 88 -10.55 12.68 -8.24
C ALA A 88 -9.88 14.07 -8.30
N ALA A 89 -9.92 14.83 -7.21
CA ALA A 89 -9.29 16.15 -7.13
C ALA A 89 -7.77 16.10 -7.29
N ASN A 90 -7.11 15.05 -6.79
CA ASN A 90 -5.67 14.88 -6.96
C ASN A 90 -5.31 14.41 -8.37
N TYR A 91 -6.13 13.56 -8.98
CA TYR A 91 -5.95 13.12 -10.36
C TYR A 91 -6.07 14.29 -11.34
N ALA A 92 -7.04 15.20 -11.15
CA ALA A 92 -7.24 16.37 -12.00
C ALA A 92 -6.02 17.31 -12.10
N LYS A 93 -5.06 17.21 -11.18
CA LYS A 93 -3.79 17.98 -11.22
C LYS A 93 -2.84 17.48 -12.30
N TYR A 94 -2.91 16.20 -12.64
CA TYR A 94 -1.90 15.51 -13.45
C TYR A 94 -2.50 14.77 -14.66
N LEU A 95 -3.76 14.34 -14.55
CA LEU A 95 -4.50 13.58 -15.56
C LEU A 95 -5.55 14.45 -16.22
N LYS A 96 -5.82 14.18 -17.50
CA LYS A 96 -6.77 14.96 -18.32
C LYS A 96 -8.21 14.45 -18.26
N THR A 97 -8.39 13.20 -17.84
CA THR A 97 -9.69 12.55 -17.68
C THR A 97 -9.70 11.75 -16.38
N ILE A 98 -10.89 11.37 -15.91
CA ILE A 98 -11.09 10.46 -14.78
C ILE A 98 -11.93 9.27 -15.23
N TYR A 99 -11.57 8.08 -14.77
CA TYR A 99 -12.37 6.87 -14.97
C TYR A 99 -13.20 6.53 -13.72
N VAL A 100 -14.44 6.11 -13.93
CA VAL A 100 -15.31 5.52 -12.89
C VAL A 100 -15.59 4.07 -13.25
N SER A 101 -15.08 3.15 -12.44
CA SER A 101 -15.15 1.71 -12.67
C SER A 101 -16.40 1.06 -12.05
N GLY A 102 -17.06 0.17 -12.80
CA GLY A 102 -18.12 -0.70 -12.30
C GLY A 102 -17.58 -1.69 -11.26
N TRP A 103 -16.44 -2.32 -11.53
CA TRP A 103 -15.74 -3.19 -10.58
C TRP A 103 -15.48 -2.49 -9.23
N GLN A 104 -14.90 -1.29 -9.24
CA GLN A 104 -14.65 -0.55 -7.99
C GLN A 104 -15.97 -0.21 -7.28
N SER A 105 -17.00 0.14 -8.04
CA SER A 105 -18.30 0.49 -7.48
C SER A 105 -19.00 -0.72 -6.87
N SER A 106 -18.89 -1.90 -7.47
CA SER A 106 -19.41 -3.16 -6.91
C SER A 106 -18.88 -3.41 -5.50
N SER A 107 -17.57 -3.23 -5.30
CA SER A 107 -16.94 -3.52 -4.02
C SER A 107 -16.99 -2.37 -3.00
N THR A 108 -17.34 -1.14 -3.40
CA THR A 108 -17.18 0.04 -2.52
C THR A 108 -18.31 1.06 -2.53
N ALA A 109 -19.25 0.98 -3.48
CA ALA A 109 -20.21 2.06 -3.71
C ALA A 109 -21.62 1.60 -4.11
N SER A 110 -21.93 0.29 -4.01
CA SER A 110 -23.27 -0.24 -4.24
C SER A 110 -24.31 0.56 -3.45
N THR A 111 -25.41 0.96 -4.09
CA THR A 111 -26.45 1.80 -3.47
C THR A 111 -27.27 1.07 -2.41
N THR A 112 -27.25 -0.26 -2.40
CA THR A 112 -27.79 -1.08 -1.30
C THR A 112 -26.80 -1.26 -0.14
N ASN A 113 -25.56 -0.77 -0.30
CA ASN A 113 -24.42 -1.03 0.57
C ASN A 113 -23.98 -2.49 0.66
N GLU A 114 -24.50 -3.37 -0.20
CA GLU A 114 -24.01 -4.75 -0.31
C GLU A 114 -22.85 -4.79 -1.32
N PRO A 115 -21.59 -5.02 -0.86
CA PRO A 115 -20.46 -5.10 -1.75
C PRO A 115 -20.41 -6.46 -2.45
N GLY A 116 -19.87 -6.50 -3.67
CA GLY A 116 -19.79 -7.74 -4.43
C GLY A 116 -18.60 -7.82 -5.39
N PRO A 117 -18.42 -9.00 -6.00
CA PRO A 117 -17.58 -9.14 -7.18
C PRO A 117 -18.18 -8.35 -8.36
N ASP A 118 -17.41 -8.22 -9.43
CA ASP A 118 -17.81 -7.45 -10.61
C ASP A 118 -18.79 -8.20 -11.53
N PHE A 119 -20.03 -8.33 -11.07
CA PHE A 119 -21.11 -9.03 -11.77
C PHE A 119 -22.22 -8.10 -12.31
N ALA A 120 -22.15 -6.80 -12.01
CA ALA A 120 -23.19 -5.83 -12.34
C ALA A 120 -24.59 -6.26 -11.85
N ASP A 121 -24.64 -6.81 -10.65
CA ASP A 121 -25.86 -7.20 -9.92
C ASP A 121 -26.29 -6.17 -8.88
N TYR A 122 -25.47 -5.14 -8.64
CA TYR A 122 -25.84 -3.94 -7.91
C TYR A 122 -26.92 -3.14 -8.67
N PRO A 123 -27.72 -2.27 -8.01
CA PRO A 123 -28.71 -1.47 -8.71
C PRO A 123 -28.07 -0.52 -9.73
N ALA A 124 -28.75 -0.31 -10.87
CA ALA A 124 -28.23 0.42 -12.03
C ALA A 124 -27.84 1.89 -11.74
N ASP A 125 -28.32 2.47 -10.64
CA ASP A 125 -27.97 3.85 -10.22
C ASP A 125 -26.61 3.94 -9.50
N THR A 126 -25.99 2.81 -9.16
CA THR A 126 -24.71 2.72 -8.43
C THR A 126 -23.59 3.54 -9.09
N VAL A 127 -23.30 3.27 -10.37
CA VAL A 127 -22.21 3.98 -11.07
C VAL A 127 -22.59 5.42 -11.42
N PRO A 128 -23.82 5.75 -11.87
CA PRO A 128 -24.26 7.14 -11.99
C PRO A 128 -24.12 7.95 -10.69
N ASN A 129 -24.48 7.40 -9.54
CA ASN A 129 -24.33 8.07 -8.25
C ASN A 129 -22.85 8.29 -7.89
N LYS A 130 -21.96 7.36 -8.27
CA LYS A 130 -20.51 7.57 -8.15
C LYS A 130 -20.04 8.72 -9.04
N VAL A 131 -20.50 8.82 -10.28
CA VAL A 131 -20.19 9.95 -11.17
C VAL A 131 -20.64 11.27 -10.53
N ASP A 132 -21.88 11.35 -10.05
CA ASP A 132 -22.43 12.55 -9.40
C ASP A 132 -21.59 12.95 -8.17
N GLN A 133 -21.19 11.98 -7.34
CA GLN A 133 -20.33 12.22 -6.19
C GLN A 133 -18.99 12.84 -6.60
N LEU A 134 -18.30 12.27 -7.59
CA LEU A 134 -17.01 12.77 -8.05
C LEU A 134 -17.15 14.14 -8.72
N PHE A 135 -18.16 14.30 -9.58
CA PHE A 135 -18.43 15.54 -10.29
C PHE A 135 -18.71 16.70 -9.33
N LYS A 136 -19.54 16.49 -8.31
CA LYS A 136 -19.80 17.51 -7.26
C LYS A 136 -18.55 17.86 -6.46
N GLY A 137 -17.69 16.88 -6.17
CA GLY A 137 -16.40 17.10 -5.53
C GLY A 137 -15.50 18.01 -6.36
N LEU A 138 -15.38 17.74 -7.66
CA LEU A 138 -14.60 18.55 -8.60
C LEU A 138 -15.17 19.96 -8.77
N LEU A 139 -16.50 20.10 -8.84
CA LEU A 139 -17.18 21.41 -8.90
C LEU A 139 -16.88 22.27 -7.69
N LEU A 140 -16.85 21.67 -6.49
CA LEU A 140 -16.46 22.39 -5.28
C LEU A 140 -15.02 22.88 -5.36
N GLN A 141 -14.08 22.02 -5.78
CA GLN A 141 -12.67 22.39 -5.91
C GLN A 141 -12.45 23.50 -6.95
N ASP A 142 -13.17 23.50 -8.08
CA ASP A 142 -13.11 24.61 -9.03
C ASP A 142 -13.59 25.93 -8.42
N ARG A 143 -14.70 25.93 -7.65
CA ARG A 143 -15.19 27.15 -6.96
C ARG A 143 -14.20 27.67 -5.92
N ILE A 144 -13.64 26.78 -5.09
CA ILE A 144 -12.62 27.14 -4.09
C ILE A 144 -11.42 27.76 -4.80
N GLN A 145 -10.94 27.14 -5.87
CA GLN A 145 -9.82 27.67 -6.64
C GLN A 145 -10.15 29.03 -7.27
N ASN A 146 -11.33 29.20 -7.89
CA ASN A 146 -11.72 30.45 -8.52
C ASN A 146 -11.76 31.60 -7.50
N GLN A 147 -12.31 31.35 -6.31
CA GLN A 147 -12.31 32.31 -5.21
C GLN A 147 -10.90 32.64 -4.74
N ALA A 148 -10.07 31.63 -4.49
CA ALA A 148 -8.69 31.84 -4.03
C ALA A 148 -7.88 32.64 -5.05
N ARG A 149 -8.05 32.35 -6.35
CA ARG A 149 -7.38 33.06 -7.45
C ARG A 149 -7.91 34.47 -7.65
N ALA A 150 -9.19 34.74 -7.40
CA ALA A 150 -9.74 36.10 -7.49
C ALA A 150 -8.99 37.06 -6.54
N ASN A 151 -8.57 36.56 -5.38
CA ASN A 151 -7.82 37.32 -4.37
C ASN A 151 -6.30 37.37 -4.65
N MET A 152 -5.79 36.69 -5.69
CA MET A 152 -4.37 36.71 -6.07
C MET A 152 -4.07 37.88 -7.02
N THR A 153 -2.85 38.43 -6.91
CA THR A 153 -2.30 39.34 -7.91
C THR A 153 -2.03 38.62 -9.23
N GLU A 154 -1.83 39.36 -10.32
CA GLU A 154 -1.50 38.77 -11.62
C GLU A 154 -0.22 37.93 -11.59
N GLU A 155 0.81 38.41 -10.87
CA GLU A 155 2.07 37.70 -10.67
C GLU A 155 1.87 36.38 -9.92
N GLN A 156 1.08 36.39 -8.85
CA GLN A 156 0.73 35.18 -8.11
C GLN A 156 -0.02 34.17 -8.98
N ARG A 157 -0.98 34.63 -9.79
CA ARG A 157 -1.72 33.78 -10.73
C ARG A 157 -0.84 33.15 -11.80
N LYS A 158 0.24 33.82 -12.21
CA LYS A 158 1.27 33.28 -13.13
C LYS A 158 2.14 32.23 -12.43
N SER A 159 2.54 32.47 -11.18
CA SER A 159 3.34 31.51 -10.39
C SER A 159 2.58 30.29 -9.88
N THR A 160 1.25 30.34 -9.85
CA THR A 160 0.38 29.24 -9.42
C THR A 160 -0.53 28.87 -10.59
N PRO A 161 -0.20 27.85 -11.42
CA PRO A 161 -1.04 27.44 -12.53
C PRO A 161 -2.45 27.04 -12.08
N LYS A 162 -3.46 27.33 -12.91
CA LYS A 162 -4.84 26.91 -12.64
C LYS A 162 -4.95 25.40 -12.89
N ILE A 163 -5.44 24.66 -11.90
CA ILE A 163 -5.81 23.25 -12.04
C ILE A 163 -7.14 23.16 -12.77
N ASP A 164 -7.24 22.24 -13.73
CA ASP A 164 -8.46 21.97 -14.47
C ASP A 164 -9.27 20.88 -13.78
N TYR A 165 -10.00 21.27 -12.71
CA TYR A 165 -10.87 20.34 -11.99
C TYR A 165 -12.06 19.87 -12.82
N MET A 166 -12.44 20.60 -13.88
CA MET A 166 -13.50 20.19 -14.80
C MET A 166 -13.00 19.19 -15.85
N CYS A 167 -12.16 18.24 -15.43
CA CYS A 167 -11.68 17.16 -16.29
C CYS A 167 -12.82 16.19 -16.62
N PRO A 168 -12.96 15.75 -17.88
CA PRO A 168 -14.02 14.83 -18.28
C PRO A 168 -14.00 13.49 -17.53
N ILE A 169 -15.19 12.97 -17.23
CA ILE A 169 -15.40 11.66 -16.58
C ILE A 169 -15.93 10.66 -17.61
N ILE A 170 -15.26 9.51 -17.73
CA ILE A 170 -15.78 8.34 -18.47
C ILE A 170 -16.20 7.27 -17.46
N ALA A 171 -17.43 6.79 -17.58
CA ALA A 171 -18.02 5.88 -16.60
C ALA A 171 -18.42 4.53 -17.20
N ASP A 172 -18.43 3.51 -16.36
CA ASP A 172 -18.84 2.15 -16.68
C ASP A 172 -20.37 2.00 -16.66
N ALA A 173 -20.96 1.68 -17.81
CA ALA A 173 -22.38 1.37 -17.93
C ALA A 173 -22.65 -0.15 -18.03
N ASP A 174 -21.63 -0.97 -17.75
CA ASP A 174 -21.68 -2.43 -17.80
C ASP A 174 -22.32 -2.93 -19.12
N ALA A 175 -23.19 -3.93 -19.05
CA ALA A 175 -23.99 -4.44 -20.16
C ALA A 175 -25.35 -3.71 -20.31
N GLY A 176 -25.51 -2.51 -19.73
CA GLY A 176 -26.73 -1.70 -19.85
C GLY A 176 -27.89 -2.06 -18.93
N PHE A 177 -27.68 -2.95 -17.93
CA PHE A 177 -28.64 -3.34 -16.88
C PHE A 177 -30.02 -3.84 -17.39
N GLY A 178 -30.04 -4.48 -18.56
CA GLY A 178 -31.22 -5.09 -19.14
C GLY A 178 -31.36 -4.80 -20.63
N GLY A 179 -32.60 -4.64 -21.09
CA GLY A 179 -32.90 -4.29 -22.48
C GLY A 179 -32.78 -2.78 -22.77
N VAL A 180 -33.19 -2.39 -23.98
CA VAL A 180 -33.03 -1.02 -24.50
C VAL A 180 -33.63 0.07 -23.60
N THR A 181 -34.75 -0.18 -22.93
CA THR A 181 -35.38 0.82 -22.04
C THR A 181 -34.58 1.03 -20.75
N SER A 182 -33.98 -0.02 -20.19
CA SER A 182 -33.03 0.09 -19.07
C SER A 182 -31.79 0.86 -19.50
N THR A 183 -31.25 0.56 -20.68
CA THR A 183 -30.08 1.26 -21.24
C THR A 183 -30.36 2.76 -21.44
N MET A 184 -31.54 3.13 -21.92
CA MET A 184 -31.96 4.55 -22.02
C MET A 184 -32.01 5.22 -20.65
N LYS A 185 -32.68 4.60 -19.66
CA LYS A 185 -32.75 5.17 -18.30
C LYS A 185 -31.36 5.32 -17.68
N LEU A 186 -30.49 4.33 -17.83
CA LEU A 186 -29.12 4.37 -17.35
C LEU A 186 -28.31 5.50 -18.01
N THR A 187 -28.41 5.64 -19.33
CA THR A 187 -27.76 6.73 -20.07
C THR A 187 -28.23 8.10 -19.60
N LYS A 188 -29.54 8.25 -19.35
CA LYS A 188 -30.11 9.47 -18.78
C LYS A 188 -29.50 9.79 -17.42
N LEU A 189 -29.42 8.82 -16.50
CA LEU A 189 -28.81 9.01 -15.19
C LEU A 189 -27.35 9.46 -15.28
N PHE A 190 -26.57 8.89 -16.21
CA PHE A 190 -25.19 9.32 -16.43
C PHE A 190 -25.07 10.77 -16.92
N ILE A 191 -25.92 11.16 -17.89
CA ILE A 191 -25.96 12.54 -18.39
C ILE A 191 -26.31 13.51 -17.28
N GLU A 192 -27.30 13.18 -16.45
CA GLU A 192 -27.75 13.97 -15.30
C GLU A 192 -26.66 14.08 -14.22
N ALA A 193 -25.90 13.01 -13.98
CA ALA A 193 -24.81 12.95 -13.01
C ALA A 193 -23.54 13.71 -13.43
N GLY A 194 -23.42 14.11 -14.71
CA GLY A 194 -22.26 14.84 -15.22
C GLY A 194 -21.23 13.97 -15.97
N ALA A 195 -21.58 12.75 -16.39
CA ALA A 195 -20.70 11.92 -17.19
C ALA A 195 -20.41 12.57 -18.55
N SER A 196 -19.14 12.58 -18.95
CA SER A 196 -18.70 13.10 -20.26
C SER A 196 -18.72 12.02 -21.33
N GLY A 197 -18.51 10.78 -20.92
CA GLY A 197 -18.70 9.60 -21.74
C GLY A 197 -19.08 8.38 -20.90
N ILE A 198 -19.59 7.35 -21.56
CA ILE A 198 -19.90 6.05 -20.96
C ILE A 198 -19.34 4.93 -21.83
N HIS A 199 -19.04 3.79 -21.24
CA HIS A 199 -18.74 2.57 -21.98
C HIS A 199 -19.75 1.46 -21.70
N ILE A 200 -20.16 0.75 -22.75
CA ILE A 200 -21.13 -0.34 -22.71
C ILE A 200 -20.51 -1.57 -23.38
N GLU A 201 -20.63 -2.74 -22.74
CA GLU A 201 -20.06 -3.99 -23.22
C GLU A 201 -21.07 -4.97 -23.81
N ASP A 202 -20.58 -5.84 -24.69
CA ASP A 202 -21.37 -6.86 -25.40
C ASP A 202 -21.59 -8.15 -24.59
N GLN A 203 -21.44 -8.12 -23.27
CA GLN A 203 -21.82 -9.23 -22.39
C GLN A 203 -23.33 -9.27 -22.14
N ARG A 204 -23.83 -10.42 -21.68
CA ARG A 204 -25.22 -10.61 -21.27
C ARG A 204 -25.45 -10.16 -19.82
N PRO A 205 -26.40 -9.24 -19.54
CA PRO A 205 -26.81 -8.91 -18.18
C PRO A 205 -27.22 -10.15 -17.38
N GLY A 206 -26.85 -10.20 -16.09
CA GLY A 206 -27.07 -11.37 -15.22
C GLY A 206 -25.99 -12.46 -15.36
N ASN A 207 -25.30 -12.52 -16.50
CA ASN A 207 -24.13 -13.37 -16.71
C ASN A 207 -22.83 -12.56 -16.86
N LYS A 208 -22.90 -11.24 -16.63
CA LYS A 208 -21.74 -10.36 -16.70
C LYS A 208 -20.67 -10.80 -15.72
N LYS A 209 -19.42 -10.76 -16.18
CA LYS A 209 -18.22 -11.03 -15.37
C LYS A 209 -17.15 -9.98 -15.69
N CYS A 210 -16.18 -9.86 -14.80
CA CYS A 210 -14.95 -9.12 -15.08
C CYS A 210 -14.29 -9.65 -16.36
N GLY A 211 -13.68 -8.75 -17.14
CA GLY A 211 -13.07 -9.05 -18.44
C GLY A 211 -11.98 -10.14 -18.42
N HIS A 212 -11.43 -10.42 -17.24
CA HIS A 212 -10.35 -11.40 -17.03
C HIS A 212 -10.85 -12.72 -16.41
N MET A 213 -12.16 -12.88 -16.20
CA MET A 213 -12.75 -14.11 -15.68
C MET A 213 -13.17 -15.06 -16.82
N GLY A 214 -13.19 -16.36 -16.53
CA GLY A 214 -13.81 -17.37 -17.40
C GLY A 214 -15.34 -17.30 -17.35
N GLY A 215 -16.01 -18.02 -18.26
CA GLY A 215 -17.48 -18.12 -18.28
C GLY A 215 -18.21 -16.89 -18.83
N LYS A 216 -17.52 -16.03 -19.58
CA LYS A 216 -18.15 -14.86 -20.22
C LYS A 216 -19.13 -15.30 -21.30
N VAL A 217 -20.34 -14.75 -21.20
CA VAL A 217 -21.44 -14.92 -22.16
C VAL A 217 -21.64 -13.58 -22.85
N ILE A 218 -21.40 -13.55 -24.16
CA ILE A 218 -21.69 -12.37 -24.99
C ILE A 218 -23.09 -12.46 -25.57
N VAL A 219 -23.67 -11.30 -25.88
CA VAL A 219 -24.92 -11.22 -26.64
C VAL A 219 -24.64 -11.19 -28.13
N SER A 220 -25.65 -11.52 -28.93
CA SER A 220 -25.63 -11.28 -30.38
C SER A 220 -25.22 -9.84 -30.73
N ALA A 221 -24.48 -9.67 -31.82
CA ALA A 221 -23.99 -8.34 -32.24
C ALA A 221 -25.13 -7.31 -32.36
N ARG A 222 -26.28 -7.67 -32.94
CA ARG A 222 -27.48 -6.82 -33.01
C ARG A 222 -28.03 -6.34 -31.67
N GLU A 223 -27.91 -7.14 -30.61
CA GLU A 223 -28.41 -6.72 -29.30
C GLU A 223 -27.53 -5.60 -28.76
N ASN A 224 -26.20 -5.75 -28.85
CA ASN A 224 -25.30 -4.67 -28.42
C ASN A 224 -25.44 -3.43 -29.29
N ILE A 225 -25.64 -3.58 -30.62
CA ILE A 225 -25.98 -2.47 -31.52
C ILE A 225 -27.24 -1.74 -31.03
N SER A 226 -28.28 -2.48 -30.61
CA SER A 226 -29.50 -1.88 -30.06
C SER A 226 -29.25 -1.09 -28.78
N ARG A 227 -28.34 -1.53 -27.90
CA ARG A 227 -27.92 -0.78 -26.70
C ARG A 227 -27.17 0.51 -27.05
N LEU A 228 -26.29 0.47 -28.05
CA LEU A 228 -25.56 1.65 -28.53
C LEU A 228 -26.52 2.68 -29.16
N ILE A 229 -27.46 2.21 -29.99
CA ILE A 229 -28.52 3.05 -30.59
C ILE A 229 -29.40 3.66 -29.49
N ALA A 230 -29.80 2.87 -28.49
CA ALA A 230 -30.61 3.34 -27.36
C ALA A 230 -29.89 4.42 -26.55
N SER A 231 -28.59 4.25 -26.31
CA SER A 231 -27.75 5.23 -25.62
C SER A 231 -27.61 6.52 -26.43
N ARG A 232 -27.37 6.40 -27.75
CA ARG A 232 -27.32 7.58 -28.64
C ARG A 232 -28.67 8.30 -28.69
N LEU A 233 -29.77 7.56 -28.79
CA LEU A 233 -31.12 8.13 -28.82
C LEU A 233 -31.41 8.91 -27.55
N GLN A 234 -31.08 8.34 -26.39
CA GLN A 234 -31.26 9.04 -25.12
C GLN A 234 -30.39 10.31 -25.05
N ALA A 235 -29.14 10.24 -25.50
CA ALA A 235 -28.26 11.40 -25.55
C ALA A 235 -28.78 12.49 -26.49
N ASP A 236 -29.34 12.11 -27.64
CA ASP A 236 -29.96 13.02 -28.61
C ASP A 236 -31.24 13.66 -28.05
N ILE A 237 -32.10 12.89 -27.36
CA ILE A 237 -33.28 13.43 -26.65
C ILE A 237 -32.85 14.49 -25.64
N LEU A 238 -31.77 14.25 -24.89
CA LEU A 238 -31.25 15.18 -23.89
C LEU A 238 -30.32 16.25 -24.47
N ASN A 239 -30.15 16.29 -25.80
CA ASN A 239 -29.30 17.25 -26.51
C ASN A 239 -27.85 17.30 -25.97
N THR A 240 -27.30 16.15 -25.60
CA THR A 240 -25.94 16.01 -25.05
C THR A 240 -25.06 15.23 -26.03
N PRO A 241 -23.88 15.75 -26.44
CA PRO A 241 -22.97 15.05 -27.32
C PRO A 241 -22.16 13.98 -26.58
N LEU A 242 -22.82 13.17 -25.73
CA LEU A 242 -22.19 12.13 -24.90
C LEU A 242 -21.27 11.24 -25.74
N VAL A 243 -20.04 11.05 -25.28
CA VAL A 243 -19.08 10.13 -25.90
C VAL A 243 -19.45 8.71 -25.51
N ILE A 244 -19.74 7.86 -26.49
CA ILE A 244 -20.14 6.46 -26.29
C ILE A 244 -18.98 5.56 -26.71
N LEU A 245 -18.52 4.72 -25.80
CA LEU A 245 -17.49 3.71 -26.03
C LEU A 245 -18.14 2.33 -26.07
N SER A 246 -17.94 1.58 -27.15
CA SER A 246 -18.37 0.18 -27.23
C SER A 246 -17.23 -0.76 -26.80
N ARG A 247 -17.42 -1.49 -25.71
CA ARG A 247 -16.50 -2.53 -25.24
C ARG A 247 -16.87 -3.89 -25.84
N ILE A 248 -15.85 -4.68 -26.17
CA ILE A 248 -15.98 -6.01 -26.79
C ILE A 248 -15.22 -7.04 -25.95
N ASP A 249 -15.95 -8.03 -25.43
CA ASP A 249 -15.41 -9.14 -24.62
C ASP A 249 -15.23 -10.45 -25.42
N ALA A 250 -15.58 -10.43 -26.71
CA ALA A 250 -15.60 -11.60 -27.58
C ALA A 250 -14.26 -12.35 -27.69
N LEU A 251 -13.12 -11.71 -27.43
CA LEU A 251 -11.80 -12.34 -27.58
C LEU A 251 -11.62 -13.57 -26.67
N SER A 252 -12.05 -13.44 -25.42
CA SER A 252 -11.93 -14.49 -24.39
C SER A 252 -13.27 -15.12 -24.01
N ALA A 253 -14.38 -14.63 -24.58
CA ALA A 253 -15.68 -15.26 -24.46
C ALA A 253 -15.67 -16.70 -25.00
N LYS A 254 -16.41 -17.57 -24.32
CA LYS A 254 -16.62 -18.97 -24.73
C LYS A 254 -18.07 -19.29 -25.04
N LEU A 255 -18.98 -18.40 -24.65
CA LEU A 255 -20.41 -18.56 -24.78
C LEU A 255 -21.01 -17.33 -25.47
N ILE A 256 -22.01 -17.55 -26.31
CA ILE A 256 -22.89 -16.54 -26.88
C ILE A 256 -24.34 -16.95 -26.65
N ASP A 257 -25.19 -16.00 -26.32
CA ASP A 257 -26.58 -16.29 -25.96
C ASP A 257 -27.47 -16.75 -27.12
N SER A 258 -27.13 -16.38 -28.35
CA SER A 258 -27.93 -16.64 -29.53
C SER A 258 -27.07 -16.74 -30.79
N ASN A 259 -27.47 -17.61 -31.71
CA ASN A 259 -26.89 -17.76 -33.05
C ASN A 259 -27.59 -16.91 -34.13
N ILE A 260 -28.48 -16.00 -33.73
CA ILE A 260 -29.37 -15.28 -34.64
C ILE A 260 -28.65 -14.32 -35.58
N ASP A 261 -27.47 -13.82 -35.20
CA ASP A 261 -26.79 -12.75 -35.94
C ASP A 261 -25.72 -13.30 -36.91
N PRO A 262 -25.83 -13.00 -38.23
CA PRO A 262 -24.83 -13.41 -39.23
C PRO A 262 -23.39 -12.97 -38.94
N ILE A 263 -23.19 -11.90 -38.17
CA ILE A 263 -21.85 -11.44 -37.75
C ILE A 263 -21.15 -12.50 -36.92
N ASP A 264 -21.91 -13.21 -36.09
CA ASP A 264 -21.40 -14.16 -35.09
C ASP A 264 -21.35 -15.59 -35.63
N GLN A 265 -22.25 -15.95 -36.55
CA GLN A 265 -22.42 -17.31 -37.06
C GLN A 265 -21.13 -18.03 -37.50
N PRO A 266 -20.19 -17.41 -38.24
CA PRO A 266 -18.95 -18.08 -38.65
C PRO A 266 -18.03 -18.49 -37.50
N PHE A 267 -18.25 -17.94 -36.30
CA PHE A 267 -17.42 -18.16 -35.12
C PHE A 267 -18.08 -19.09 -34.09
N ILE A 268 -19.34 -19.46 -34.29
CA ILE A 268 -20.07 -20.39 -33.42
C ILE A 268 -19.56 -21.81 -33.66
N LEU A 269 -19.30 -22.52 -32.57
CA LEU A 269 -18.81 -23.89 -32.57
C LEU A 269 -19.98 -24.86 -32.66
N GLY A 270 -19.82 -25.89 -33.47
CA GLY A 270 -20.74 -27.00 -33.61
C GLY A 270 -20.00 -28.33 -33.83
N LEU A 271 -20.77 -29.40 -33.94
CA LEU A 271 -20.27 -30.73 -34.24
C LEU A 271 -20.26 -30.97 -35.74
N TYR A 272 -19.11 -31.39 -36.25
CA TYR A 272 -18.94 -32.01 -37.56
C TYR A 272 -18.15 -33.31 -37.38
N LYS A 273 -18.76 -34.46 -37.71
CA LYS A 273 -18.16 -35.79 -37.54
C LYS A 273 -17.57 -36.02 -36.14
N ASN A 274 -18.35 -35.70 -35.10
CA ASN A 274 -17.96 -35.76 -33.67
C ASN A 274 -16.77 -34.87 -33.28
N LYS A 275 -16.36 -33.93 -34.14
CA LYS A 275 -15.32 -32.93 -33.84
C LYS A 275 -15.97 -31.57 -33.64
N GLN A 276 -15.61 -30.92 -32.53
CA GLN A 276 -15.97 -29.53 -32.26
C GLN A 276 -15.14 -28.59 -33.15
N CYS A 277 -15.81 -27.80 -33.98
CA CYS A 277 -15.19 -26.80 -34.85
C CYS A 277 -16.20 -25.74 -35.28
N THR A 278 -15.74 -24.67 -35.91
CA THR A 278 -16.60 -23.67 -36.54
C THR A 278 -17.10 -24.16 -37.90
N TYR A 279 -18.20 -23.60 -38.42
CA TYR A 279 -18.70 -23.95 -39.76
C TYR A 279 -17.66 -23.74 -40.88
N PRO A 280 -16.89 -22.63 -40.90
CA PRO A 280 -15.77 -22.48 -41.84
C PRO A 280 -14.73 -23.60 -41.77
N GLU A 281 -14.32 -24.00 -40.57
CA GLU A 281 -13.33 -25.07 -40.37
C GLU A 281 -13.86 -26.44 -40.84
N ALA A 282 -15.13 -26.74 -40.56
CA ALA A 282 -15.79 -27.94 -41.06
C ALA A 282 -15.84 -27.96 -42.60
N GLY A 283 -16.08 -26.81 -43.24
CA GLY A 283 -16.01 -26.66 -44.69
C GLY A 283 -14.64 -26.97 -45.27
N ILE A 284 -13.56 -26.49 -44.64
CA ILE A 284 -12.18 -26.83 -45.05
C ILE A 284 -11.96 -28.35 -44.95
N MET A 285 -12.36 -28.97 -43.85
CA MET A 285 -12.22 -30.42 -43.65
C MET A 285 -13.01 -31.22 -44.70
N GLN A 286 -14.20 -30.76 -45.07
CA GLN A 286 -15.03 -31.40 -46.10
C GLN A 286 -14.41 -31.23 -47.50
N ILE A 287 -13.91 -30.04 -47.85
CA ILE A 287 -13.20 -29.80 -49.12
C ILE A 287 -11.96 -30.70 -49.21
N GLN A 288 -11.20 -30.83 -48.11
CA GLN A 288 -10.01 -31.67 -48.07
C GLN A 288 -10.30 -33.16 -48.31
N GLN A 289 -11.49 -33.63 -47.94
CA GLN A 289 -11.92 -35.01 -48.15
C GLN A 289 -12.48 -35.24 -49.57
N ASN A 290 -13.21 -34.27 -50.11
CA ASN A 290 -13.90 -34.41 -51.40
C ASN A 290 -13.00 -34.10 -52.61
N PHE A 291 -11.98 -33.25 -52.44
CA PHE A 291 -11.14 -32.76 -53.54
C PHE A 291 -9.65 -32.97 -53.28
N GLN A 292 -8.86 -33.06 -54.35
CA GLN A 292 -7.41 -33.19 -54.30
C GLN A 292 -6.71 -32.22 -55.28
N GLY A 293 -5.42 -32.00 -55.10
CA GLY A 293 -4.59 -31.21 -56.02
C GLY A 293 -5.02 -29.74 -56.13
N LYS A 294 -4.89 -29.17 -57.35
CA LYS A 294 -5.16 -27.74 -57.60
C LYS A 294 -6.59 -27.31 -57.27
N THR A 295 -7.58 -28.17 -57.52
CA THR A 295 -8.99 -27.88 -57.24
C THR A 295 -9.24 -27.70 -55.75
N GLN A 296 -8.65 -28.57 -54.91
CA GLN A 296 -8.73 -28.47 -53.46
C GLN A 296 -8.17 -27.13 -52.98
N GLN A 297 -6.97 -26.76 -53.45
CA GLN A 297 -6.31 -25.52 -53.07
C GLN A 297 -7.15 -24.30 -53.46
N MET A 298 -7.61 -24.23 -54.71
CA MET A 298 -8.45 -23.15 -55.21
C MET A 298 -9.76 -23.00 -54.41
N LEU A 299 -10.42 -24.11 -54.06
CA LEU A 299 -11.65 -24.08 -53.27
C LEU A 299 -11.41 -23.62 -51.84
N ILE A 300 -10.34 -24.06 -51.18
CA ILE A 300 -9.98 -23.62 -49.82
C ILE A 300 -9.67 -22.11 -49.81
N GLU A 301 -8.89 -21.63 -50.78
CA GLU A 301 -8.58 -20.20 -50.92
C GLU A 301 -9.86 -19.38 -51.12
N LYS A 302 -10.73 -19.80 -52.04
CA LYS A 302 -12.02 -19.14 -52.29
C LYS A 302 -12.92 -19.17 -51.05
N TRP A 303 -13.05 -20.32 -50.38
CA TRP A 303 -13.86 -20.48 -49.18
C TRP A 303 -13.41 -19.55 -48.05
N ASN A 304 -12.12 -19.56 -47.72
CA ASN A 304 -11.57 -18.72 -46.66
C ASN A 304 -11.72 -17.22 -46.94
N SER A 305 -11.74 -16.82 -48.21
CA SER A 305 -11.88 -15.40 -48.59
C SER A 305 -13.30 -14.84 -48.41
N ILE A 306 -14.33 -15.68 -48.33
CA ILE A 306 -15.74 -15.23 -48.34
C ILE A 306 -16.58 -15.77 -47.18
N VAL A 307 -16.26 -16.95 -46.63
CA VAL A 307 -17.14 -17.64 -45.67
C VAL A 307 -17.35 -16.83 -44.39
N TYR A 308 -16.34 -16.08 -43.96
CA TYR A 308 -16.43 -15.24 -42.77
C TYR A 308 -17.36 -14.04 -42.99
N ASP A 309 -17.73 -13.68 -44.21
CA ASP A 309 -18.67 -12.61 -44.52
C ASP A 309 -20.09 -13.12 -44.84
N MET A 310 -20.30 -14.44 -44.84
CA MET A 310 -21.58 -15.08 -45.14
C MET A 310 -22.38 -15.40 -43.88
N SER A 311 -23.71 -15.38 -43.99
CA SER A 311 -24.59 -16.08 -43.05
C SER A 311 -24.47 -17.60 -43.24
N LEU A 312 -24.90 -18.39 -42.24
CA LEU A 312 -24.88 -19.85 -42.36
C LEU A 312 -25.65 -20.33 -43.59
N VAL A 313 -26.81 -19.74 -43.89
CA VAL A 313 -27.64 -20.09 -45.06
C VAL A 313 -26.89 -19.83 -46.37
N GLN A 314 -26.19 -18.70 -46.46
CA GLN A 314 -25.37 -18.37 -47.63
C GLN A 314 -24.18 -19.33 -47.76
N ALA A 315 -23.52 -19.65 -46.65
CA ALA A 315 -22.39 -20.56 -46.62
C ALA A 315 -22.80 -22.01 -46.99
N GLN A 316 -23.96 -22.47 -46.52
CA GLN A 316 -24.55 -23.77 -46.90
C GLN A 316 -24.89 -23.82 -48.40
N LYS A 317 -25.51 -22.75 -48.91
CA LYS A 317 -25.80 -22.63 -50.35
C LYS A 317 -24.51 -22.69 -51.18
N PHE A 318 -23.47 -21.95 -50.78
CA PHE A 318 -22.18 -21.99 -51.45
C PHE A 318 -21.57 -23.40 -51.43
N ALA A 319 -21.60 -24.08 -50.28
CA ALA A 319 -21.08 -25.44 -50.14
C ALA A 319 -21.81 -26.42 -51.07
N HIS A 320 -23.14 -26.33 -51.16
CA HIS A 320 -23.96 -27.13 -52.06
C HIS A 320 -23.64 -26.86 -53.53
N GLU A 321 -23.58 -25.59 -53.95
CA GLU A 321 -23.28 -25.21 -55.33
C GLU A 321 -21.87 -25.63 -55.78
N ASN A 322 -20.95 -25.86 -54.84
CA ASN A 322 -19.58 -26.28 -55.10
C ASN A 322 -19.29 -27.75 -54.71
N GLY A 323 -20.32 -28.54 -54.38
CA GLY A 323 -20.21 -30.00 -54.19
C GLY A 323 -19.48 -30.45 -52.91
N PHE A 324 -19.56 -29.67 -51.83
CA PHE A 324 -19.02 -30.03 -50.52
C PHE A 324 -20.01 -29.76 -49.39
N GLU A 325 -21.31 -29.95 -49.58
CA GLU A 325 -22.25 -29.88 -48.46
C GLU A 325 -21.90 -30.88 -47.33
N PHE A 326 -22.17 -30.47 -46.09
CA PHE A 326 -21.93 -31.29 -44.89
C PHE A 326 -22.93 -30.98 -43.79
N ALA A 327 -23.17 -31.97 -42.92
CA ALA A 327 -23.95 -31.80 -41.71
C ALA A 327 -23.12 -31.08 -40.64
N PHE A 328 -23.70 -30.06 -40.01
CA PHE A 328 -23.11 -29.30 -38.93
C PHE A 328 -24.18 -28.99 -37.89
N ASP A 329 -23.90 -29.28 -36.62
CA ASP A 329 -24.87 -29.11 -35.55
C ASP A 329 -24.26 -28.31 -34.39
N TRP A 330 -24.61 -27.02 -34.31
CA TRP A 330 -24.28 -26.17 -33.18
C TRP A 330 -25.25 -26.29 -31.99
N GLU A 331 -26.41 -26.93 -32.17
CA GLU A 331 -27.43 -27.10 -31.11
C GLU A 331 -26.98 -28.18 -30.13
N ALA A 332 -26.28 -29.20 -30.64
CA ALA A 332 -25.73 -30.30 -29.85
C ALA A 332 -24.66 -29.87 -28.83
N LEU A 333 -24.08 -28.67 -28.97
CA LEU A 333 -23.03 -28.15 -28.08
C LEU A 333 -23.52 -27.06 -27.12
N ARG A 334 -24.83 -26.82 -27.03
CA ARG A 334 -25.34 -25.81 -26.11
C ARG A 334 -25.05 -26.16 -24.66
N SER A 335 -24.77 -25.13 -23.85
CA SER A 335 -24.67 -25.28 -22.40
C SER A 335 -26.03 -25.63 -21.78
N GLU A 336 -26.03 -26.02 -20.51
CA GLU A 336 -27.26 -26.31 -19.75
C GLU A 336 -28.21 -25.09 -19.69
N GLU A 337 -27.66 -23.88 -19.69
CA GLU A 337 -28.41 -22.62 -19.76
C GLU A 337 -28.95 -22.30 -21.17
N GLY A 338 -28.57 -23.10 -22.17
CA GLY A 338 -28.96 -22.95 -23.57
C GLY A 338 -28.05 -22.05 -24.40
N PHE A 339 -26.86 -21.69 -23.92
CA PHE A 339 -25.92 -20.84 -24.66
C PHE A 339 -25.13 -21.62 -25.70
N TYR A 340 -24.83 -20.99 -26.84
CA TYR A 340 -23.97 -21.57 -27.86
C TYR A 340 -22.50 -21.36 -27.50
N LEU A 341 -21.65 -22.31 -27.89
CA LEU A 341 -20.20 -22.14 -27.80
C LEU A 341 -19.70 -21.22 -28.91
N ILE A 342 -18.80 -20.29 -28.58
CA ILE A 342 -18.20 -19.37 -29.56
C ILE A 342 -16.67 -19.40 -29.47
N LYS A 343 -16.01 -19.30 -30.64
CA LYS A 343 -14.56 -19.21 -30.76
C LYS A 343 -14.12 -17.75 -30.82
N GLY A 344 -13.75 -17.20 -29.66
CA GLY A 344 -13.16 -15.87 -29.57
C GLY A 344 -11.84 -15.72 -30.35
N CYS A 345 -11.70 -14.61 -31.08
CA CYS A 345 -10.52 -14.23 -31.83
C CYS A 345 -10.52 -12.73 -32.13
N VAL A 346 -9.38 -12.17 -32.58
CA VAL A 346 -9.26 -10.74 -32.90
C VAL A 346 -10.12 -10.36 -34.10
N GLU A 347 -10.28 -11.29 -35.06
CA GLU A 347 -11.09 -11.13 -36.25
C GLU A 347 -12.57 -10.94 -35.91
N LEU A 348 -13.11 -11.75 -34.98
CA LEU A 348 -14.47 -11.58 -34.45
C LEU A 348 -14.62 -10.22 -33.75
N CYS A 349 -13.65 -9.84 -32.91
CA CYS A 349 -13.68 -8.54 -32.24
C CYS A 349 -13.66 -7.38 -33.23
N ALA A 350 -12.80 -7.43 -34.25
CA ALA A 350 -12.72 -6.39 -35.27
C ALA A 350 -14.00 -6.32 -36.10
N ARG A 351 -14.60 -7.47 -36.43
CA ARG A 351 -15.89 -7.52 -37.14
C ARG A 351 -17.01 -6.88 -36.33
N ARG A 352 -17.12 -7.21 -35.03
CA ARG A 352 -18.06 -6.55 -34.11
C ARG A 352 -17.79 -5.06 -34.00
N ALA A 353 -16.52 -4.66 -33.85
CA ALA A 353 -16.11 -3.26 -33.77
C ALA A 353 -16.55 -2.45 -34.99
N ARG A 354 -16.39 -2.98 -36.21
CA ARG A 354 -16.80 -2.30 -37.45
C ARG A 354 -18.29 -1.97 -37.47
N GLU A 355 -19.12 -2.82 -36.89
CA GLU A 355 -20.57 -2.61 -36.79
C GLU A 355 -20.94 -1.71 -35.61
N PHE A 356 -20.26 -1.84 -34.47
CA PHE A 356 -20.51 -1.03 -33.29
C PHE A 356 -20.12 0.44 -33.49
N LEU A 357 -19.00 0.70 -34.17
CA LEU A 357 -18.48 2.05 -34.43
C LEU A 357 -19.38 2.90 -35.33
N LYS A 358 -20.37 2.31 -36.01
CA LYS A 358 -21.44 3.08 -36.67
C LYS A 358 -22.26 3.88 -35.66
N TYR A 359 -22.34 3.44 -34.40
CA TYR A 359 -23.19 4.01 -33.37
C TYR A 359 -22.41 4.52 -32.14
N SER A 360 -21.14 4.13 -32.01
CA SER A 360 -20.21 4.58 -30.96
C SER A 360 -19.11 5.51 -31.50
N ASP A 361 -18.52 6.28 -30.59
CA ASP A 361 -17.42 7.21 -30.87
C ASP A 361 -16.05 6.51 -30.74
N MET A 362 -15.98 5.48 -29.90
CA MET A 362 -14.75 4.79 -29.53
C MET A 362 -15.01 3.29 -29.32
N VAL A 363 -13.98 2.46 -29.54
CA VAL A 363 -14.05 1.01 -29.28
C VAL A 363 -12.91 0.52 -28.38
N TRP A 364 -13.22 -0.45 -27.53
CA TRP A 364 -12.27 -1.15 -26.66
C TRP A 364 -12.46 -2.65 -26.83
N MET A 365 -11.39 -3.37 -27.22
CA MET A 365 -11.36 -4.83 -27.14
C MET A 365 -10.69 -5.24 -25.83
N GLU A 366 -11.37 -6.01 -24.99
CA GLU A 366 -10.77 -6.48 -23.75
C GLU A 366 -9.74 -7.58 -24.03
N THR A 367 -8.55 -7.44 -23.45
CA THR A 367 -7.39 -8.30 -23.71
C THR A 367 -7.02 -9.14 -22.49
N PRO A 368 -6.63 -10.42 -22.66
CA PRO A 368 -6.19 -11.26 -21.54
C PRO A 368 -4.74 -10.96 -21.10
N SER A 369 -3.98 -10.20 -21.88
CA SER A 369 -2.57 -9.87 -21.62
C SER A 369 -2.19 -8.49 -22.19
N PRO A 370 -1.14 -7.83 -21.66
CA PRO A 370 -0.63 -6.56 -22.18
C PRO A 370 0.23 -6.81 -23.42
N SER A 371 -0.37 -7.14 -24.56
CA SER A 371 0.34 -7.41 -25.81
C SER A 371 0.13 -6.31 -26.85
N VAL A 372 1.18 -5.53 -27.13
CA VAL A 372 1.16 -4.50 -28.18
C VAL A 372 0.89 -5.13 -29.55
N ALA A 373 1.43 -6.31 -29.86
CA ALA A 373 1.19 -6.99 -31.13
C ALA A 373 -0.28 -7.39 -31.31
N LEU A 374 -0.93 -7.86 -30.24
CA LEU A 374 -2.36 -8.16 -30.24
C LEU A 374 -3.20 -6.88 -30.47
N ALA A 375 -2.84 -5.80 -29.77
CA ALA A 375 -3.48 -4.49 -29.91
C ALA A 375 -3.30 -3.93 -31.33
N GLU A 376 -2.10 -4.01 -31.89
CA GLU A 376 -1.77 -3.60 -33.26
C GLU A 376 -2.61 -4.37 -34.29
N LYS A 377 -2.76 -5.69 -34.13
CA LYS A 377 -3.60 -6.49 -35.01
C LYS A 377 -5.05 -6.02 -35.00
N PHE A 378 -5.62 -5.78 -33.82
CA PHE A 378 -6.99 -5.25 -33.69
C PHE A 378 -7.11 -3.85 -34.30
N ALA A 379 -6.19 -2.94 -33.97
CA ALA A 379 -6.16 -1.59 -34.50
C ALA A 379 -6.11 -1.59 -36.03
N LYS A 380 -5.21 -2.37 -36.65
CA LYS A 380 -5.10 -2.50 -38.11
C LYS A 380 -6.43 -2.91 -38.75
N LEU A 381 -7.09 -3.95 -38.22
CA LEU A 381 -8.33 -4.46 -38.78
C LEU A 381 -9.50 -3.47 -38.64
N VAL A 382 -9.58 -2.72 -37.54
CA VAL A 382 -10.62 -1.71 -37.33
C VAL A 382 -10.37 -0.46 -38.16
N LYS A 383 -9.11 0.02 -38.19
CA LYS A 383 -8.70 1.26 -38.87
C LYS A 383 -8.77 1.16 -40.40
N GLN A 384 -8.82 -0.05 -40.96
CA GLN A 384 -9.09 -0.26 -42.39
C GLN A 384 -10.41 0.40 -42.84
N ASP A 385 -11.47 0.23 -42.06
CA ASP A 385 -12.78 0.81 -42.36
C ASP A 385 -13.03 2.14 -41.63
N TRP A 386 -12.40 2.30 -40.46
CA TRP A 386 -12.64 3.42 -39.55
C TRP A 386 -11.34 4.14 -39.15
N PRO A 387 -10.62 4.80 -40.08
CA PRO A 387 -9.31 5.39 -39.81
C PRO A 387 -9.33 6.45 -38.71
N ASN A 388 -10.42 7.20 -38.59
CA ASN A 388 -10.55 8.31 -37.64
C ASN A 388 -11.19 7.94 -36.30
N LYS A 389 -11.78 6.75 -36.15
CA LYS A 389 -12.43 6.36 -34.88
C LYS A 389 -11.43 6.20 -33.74
N PHE A 390 -11.84 6.55 -32.53
CA PHE A 390 -10.98 6.41 -31.34
C PHE A 390 -10.86 4.95 -30.92
N LEU A 391 -9.68 4.56 -30.43
CA LEU A 391 -9.49 3.29 -29.75
C LEU A 391 -9.22 3.54 -28.26
N ALA A 392 -9.67 2.62 -27.42
CA ALA A 392 -9.42 2.62 -26.00
C ALA A 392 -8.75 1.33 -25.53
N TYR A 393 -7.89 1.44 -24.51
CA TYR A 393 -7.15 0.31 -23.96
C TYR A 393 -7.19 0.28 -22.43
N ASN A 394 -7.56 -0.87 -21.88
CA ASN A 394 -7.50 -1.15 -20.45
C ASN A 394 -6.09 -1.61 -20.05
N LEU A 395 -5.35 -0.76 -19.34
CA LEU A 395 -4.08 -1.07 -18.70
C LEU A 395 -4.35 -1.87 -17.42
N SER A 396 -4.83 -3.10 -17.60
CA SER A 396 -5.44 -3.88 -16.53
C SER A 396 -4.46 -4.16 -15.39
N PRO A 397 -4.86 -3.89 -14.12
CA PRO A 397 -4.08 -4.31 -12.95
C PRO A 397 -4.20 -5.81 -12.66
N SER A 398 -5.07 -6.54 -13.37
CA SER A 398 -5.11 -8.01 -13.32
C SER A 398 -3.94 -8.64 -14.08
N PHE A 399 -3.25 -7.88 -14.92
CA PHE A 399 -1.99 -8.31 -15.50
C PHE A 399 -0.91 -8.30 -14.43
N ASN A 400 -0.12 -9.37 -14.37
CA ASN A 400 1.13 -9.33 -13.63
C ASN A 400 2.20 -8.65 -14.48
N TRP A 401 2.19 -7.30 -14.52
CA TRP A 401 3.09 -6.49 -15.34
C TRP A 401 4.57 -6.85 -15.17
N SER A 402 4.99 -7.26 -13.97
CA SER A 402 6.37 -7.65 -13.66
C SER A 402 6.71 -9.10 -14.01
N ALA A 403 5.72 -9.95 -14.29
CA ALA A 403 5.94 -11.35 -14.67
C ALA A 403 5.72 -11.62 -16.17
N PHE A 404 5.19 -10.64 -16.91
CA PHE A 404 5.27 -10.68 -18.37
C PHE A 404 6.72 -10.49 -18.81
N ASP A 405 7.08 -11.07 -19.95
CA ASP A 405 8.39 -10.93 -20.59
C ASP A 405 8.53 -9.52 -21.20
N MET A 406 8.48 -8.50 -20.34
CA MET A 406 8.63 -7.10 -20.63
C MET A 406 9.66 -6.51 -19.67
N ASP A 407 10.63 -5.78 -20.21
CA ASP A 407 11.55 -4.98 -19.40
C ASP A 407 10.95 -3.63 -18.99
N ASP A 408 11.60 -2.92 -18.06
CA ASP A 408 11.14 -1.62 -17.56
C ASP A 408 11.00 -0.57 -18.67
N LYS A 409 11.78 -0.67 -19.76
CA LYS A 409 11.68 0.27 -20.89
C LYS A 409 10.43 -0.01 -21.71
N GLN A 410 10.12 -1.27 -21.96
CA GLN A 410 8.91 -1.70 -22.65
C GLN A 410 7.66 -1.34 -21.85
N ILE A 411 7.69 -1.53 -20.52
CA ILE A 411 6.58 -1.10 -19.65
C ILE A 411 6.42 0.44 -19.71
N ALA A 412 7.52 1.19 -19.66
CA ALA A 412 7.48 2.65 -19.72
C ALA A 412 6.96 3.17 -21.07
N SER A 413 7.33 2.54 -22.19
CA SER A 413 6.89 2.96 -23.53
C SER A 413 5.52 2.41 -23.93
N PHE A 414 4.97 1.43 -23.19
CA PHE A 414 3.75 0.70 -23.55
C PHE A 414 2.57 1.64 -23.88
N SER A 415 2.35 2.66 -23.06
CA SER A 415 1.27 3.63 -23.25
C SER A 415 1.46 4.46 -24.51
N ASP A 416 2.68 4.91 -24.78
CA ASP A 416 3.03 5.70 -25.97
C ASP A 416 2.94 4.85 -27.25
N ASP A 417 3.38 3.59 -27.18
CA ASP A 417 3.33 2.66 -28.31
C ASP A 417 1.89 2.33 -28.72
N LEU A 418 0.99 2.17 -27.73
CA LEU A 418 -0.45 2.10 -27.99
C LEU A 418 -1.00 3.41 -28.58
N GLY A 419 -0.55 4.58 -28.10
CA GLY A 419 -0.94 5.88 -28.61
C GLY A 419 -0.73 6.01 -30.12
N LYS A 420 0.43 5.56 -30.62
CA LYS A 420 0.78 5.57 -32.05
C LYS A 420 -0.16 4.72 -32.92
N LEU A 421 -0.82 3.73 -32.32
CA LEU A 421 -1.80 2.86 -32.99
C LEU A 421 -3.23 3.43 -32.97
N GLY A 422 -3.43 4.58 -32.32
CA GLY A 422 -4.73 5.26 -32.21
C GLY A 422 -5.48 4.98 -30.90
N TYR A 423 -4.84 4.33 -29.91
CA TYR A 423 -5.37 4.16 -28.55
C TYR A 423 -5.21 5.46 -27.75
N CYS A 424 -6.02 6.47 -28.10
CA CYS A 424 -5.93 7.81 -27.54
C CYS A 424 -6.44 7.94 -26.10
N TRP A 425 -7.28 7.00 -25.65
CA TRP A 425 -7.70 6.92 -24.25
C TRP A 425 -7.30 5.59 -23.63
N GLN A 426 -6.60 5.65 -22.51
CA GLN A 426 -6.10 4.47 -21.81
C GLN A 426 -6.40 4.60 -20.33
N PHE A 427 -6.61 3.49 -19.63
CA PHE A 427 -7.02 3.58 -18.23
C PHE A 427 -6.61 2.35 -17.43
N ILE A 428 -6.17 2.57 -16.18
CA ILE A 428 -6.01 1.51 -15.19
C ILE A 428 -7.31 1.43 -14.38
N THR A 429 -8.08 0.36 -14.59
CA THR A 429 -9.42 0.19 -14.00
C THR A 429 -9.43 0.29 -12.47
N LEU A 430 -8.50 -0.38 -11.78
CA LEU A 430 -8.55 -0.57 -10.31
C LEU A 430 -7.45 0.18 -9.55
N ALA A 431 -6.78 1.16 -10.16
CA ALA A 431 -5.64 1.83 -9.51
C ALA A 431 -6.02 2.52 -8.20
N GLY A 432 -7.19 3.17 -8.15
CA GLY A 432 -7.71 3.78 -6.92
C GLY A 432 -7.94 2.77 -5.80
N PHE A 433 -8.37 1.54 -6.15
CA PHE A 433 -8.56 0.45 -5.20
C PHE A 433 -7.23 -0.07 -4.66
N HIS A 434 -6.31 -0.46 -5.53
CA HIS A 434 -5.02 -1.01 -5.11
C HIS A 434 -4.16 0.01 -4.36
N SER A 435 -4.14 1.28 -4.79
CA SER A 435 -3.41 2.34 -4.08
C SER A 435 -3.99 2.61 -2.69
N THR A 436 -5.32 2.59 -2.54
CA THR A 436 -5.97 2.73 -1.23
C THR A 436 -5.74 1.50 -0.34
N ALA A 437 -5.82 0.28 -0.87
CA ALA A 437 -5.53 -0.91 -0.10
C ALA A 437 -4.08 -0.90 0.43
N LEU A 438 -3.11 -0.61 -0.45
CA LEU A 438 -1.69 -0.60 -0.09
C LEU A 438 -1.35 0.47 0.96
N LYS A 439 -1.86 1.70 0.80
CA LYS A 439 -1.59 2.79 1.76
C LYS A 439 -2.23 2.50 3.11
N SER A 440 -3.45 1.99 3.13
CA SER A 440 -4.19 1.66 4.36
C SER A 440 -3.52 0.54 5.14
N GLU A 441 -3.14 -0.56 4.48
CA GLU A 441 -2.44 -1.69 5.11
C GLU A 441 -1.10 -1.25 5.73
N LYS A 442 -0.27 -0.54 4.95
CA LYS A 442 1.05 -0.07 5.41
C LYS A 442 0.97 0.92 6.57
N LEU A 443 -0.06 1.77 6.59
CA LEU A 443 -0.24 2.75 7.67
C LEU A 443 -0.84 2.08 8.92
N ALA A 444 -1.89 1.28 8.78
CA ALA A 444 -2.54 0.60 9.90
C ALA A 444 -1.57 -0.33 10.65
N LYS A 445 -0.78 -1.12 9.91
CA LYS A 445 0.25 -2.01 10.48
C LYS A 445 1.27 -1.25 11.33
N ASP A 446 1.78 -0.13 10.83
CA ASP A 446 2.80 0.65 11.54
C ASP A 446 2.20 1.50 12.66
N PHE A 447 1.00 2.06 12.47
CA PHE A 447 0.29 2.81 13.48
C PHE A 447 -0.10 1.93 14.66
N GLY A 448 -0.50 0.67 14.41
CA GLY A 448 -0.78 -0.31 15.47
C GLY A 448 0.40 -0.47 16.43
N LYS A 449 1.63 -0.51 15.89
CA LYS A 449 2.88 -0.69 16.64
C LYS A 449 3.47 0.59 17.20
N ARG A 450 3.63 1.62 16.36
CA ARG A 450 4.37 2.85 16.68
C ARG A 450 3.49 4.07 16.94
N LYS A 451 2.16 3.93 16.86
CA LYS A 451 1.20 5.02 17.12
C LYS A 451 1.52 6.25 16.27
N MET A 452 1.49 7.44 16.86
CA MET A 452 1.58 8.73 16.17
C MET A 452 2.84 8.91 15.33
N ILE A 453 3.98 8.33 15.70
CA ILE A 453 5.20 8.50 14.88
C ILE A 453 5.07 7.83 13.51
N ALA A 454 4.26 6.77 13.38
CA ALA A 454 3.94 6.19 12.08
C ALA A 454 3.16 7.17 11.18
N TYR A 455 2.14 7.84 11.73
CA TYR A 455 1.37 8.84 10.99
C TYR A 455 2.23 10.04 10.59
N VAL A 456 2.99 10.59 11.54
CA VAL A 456 3.85 11.76 11.28
C VAL A 456 4.90 11.46 10.20
N GLU A 457 5.56 10.30 10.26
CA GLU A 457 6.61 9.95 9.29
C GLU A 457 6.07 9.52 7.93
N LYS A 458 5.02 8.69 7.89
CA LYS A 458 4.51 8.12 6.64
C LYS A 458 3.52 9.03 5.91
N VAL A 459 2.81 9.89 6.62
CA VAL A 459 1.74 10.74 6.06
C VAL A 459 2.13 12.21 6.16
N GLN A 460 2.08 12.81 7.35
CA GLN A 460 2.18 14.27 7.50
C GLN A 460 3.48 14.87 6.93
N ARG A 461 4.64 14.29 7.25
CA ARG A 461 5.93 14.76 6.72
C ARG A 461 6.06 14.53 5.21
N LYS A 462 5.43 13.48 4.67
CA LYS A 462 5.42 13.21 3.23
C LYS A 462 4.51 14.18 2.49
N GLU A 463 3.32 14.45 3.01
CA GLU A 463 2.42 15.48 2.47
C GLU A 463 3.08 16.85 2.45
N ALA A 464 3.78 17.22 3.52
CA ALA A 464 4.57 18.45 3.57
C ALA A 464 5.72 18.44 2.56
N LYS A 465 6.51 17.34 2.48
CA LYS A 465 7.62 17.23 1.52
C LYS A 465 7.16 17.36 0.06
N HIS A 466 5.98 16.82 -0.25
CA HIS A 466 5.44 16.76 -1.62
C HIS A 466 4.40 17.85 -1.92
N ASN A 467 4.19 18.81 -1.01
CA ASN A 467 3.19 19.89 -1.15
C ASN A 467 1.78 19.37 -1.50
N VAL A 468 1.33 18.34 -0.78
CA VAL A 468 -0.01 17.78 -0.96
C VAL A 468 -1.04 18.70 -0.31
N ASP A 469 -1.97 19.25 -1.09
CA ASP A 469 -2.96 20.25 -0.64
C ASP A 469 -3.75 19.83 0.61
N GLN A 470 -4.02 18.53 0.76
CA GLN A 470 -4.78 17.97 1.88
C GLN A 470 -4.05 18.09 3.23
N LEU A 471 -2.75 18.44 3.25
CA LEU A 471 -2.06 18.80 4.49
C LEU A 471 -2.80 19.96 5.19
N THR A 472 -3.25 20.94 4.41
CA THR A 472 -4.17 22.01 4.83
C THR A 472 -5.60 21.62 4.48
N HIS A 473 -6.14 20.65 5.21
CA HIS A 473 -7.45 20.03 4.97
C HIS A 473 -8.65 20.99 5.12
N GLN A 474 -8.63 21.99 6.00
CA GLN A 474 -9.67 23.02 6.12
C GLN A 474 -9.65 23.99 4.94
N ARG A 475 -8.46 24.43 4.52
CA ARG A 475 -8.33 25.20 3.29
C ARG A 475 -8.81 24.39 2.08
N TRP A 476 -8.37 23.14 1.96
CA TRP A 476 -8.73 22.24 0.85
C TRP A 476 -10.23 21.90 0.83
N SER A 477 -10.86 21.73 2.00
CA SER A 477 -12.30 21.48 2.11
C SER A 477 -13.16 22.71 1.81
N GLY A 478 -12.56 23.91 1.79
CA GLY A 478 -13.22 25.15 1.39
C GLY A 478 -13.68 26.03 2.55
N ALA A 479 -13.08 25.90 3.75
CA ALA A 479 -13.43 26.75 4.90
C ALA A 479 -13.34 28.25 4.55
N GLN A 480 -12.26 28.68 3.88
CA GLN A 480 -12.08 30.07 3.45
C GLN A 480 -13.14 30.54 2.43
N TYR A 481 -13.55 29.64 1.52
CA TYR A 481 -14.59 29.93 0.55
C TYR A 481 -15.95 30.17 1.23
N ILE A 482 -16.28 29.35 2.23
CA ILE A 482 -17.51 29.51 3.03
C ILE A 482 -17.43 30.75 3.93
N ASP A 483 -16.28 31.02 4.56
CA ASP A 483 -16.09 32.21 5.39
C ASP A 483 -16.33 33.49 4.58
N GLN A 484 -15.84 33.55 3.34
CA GLN A 484 -16.12 34.70 2.48
C GLN A 484 -17.62 34.82 2.16
N ALA A 485 -18.30 33.71 1.86
CA ALA A 485 -19.74 33.73 1.64
C ALA A 485 -20.50 34.22 2.90
N GLN A 486 -20.07 33.79 4.09
CA GLN A 486 -20.63 34.25 5.35
C GLN A 486 -20.38 35.75 5.58
N GLN A 487 -19.19 36.26 5.25
CA GLN A 487 -18.88 37.69 5.36
C GLN A 487 -19.71 38.55 4.40
N LEU A 488 -20.03 38.04 3.20
CA LEU A 488 -20.91 38.73 2.25
C LEU A 488 -22.35 38.85 2.79
N ILE A 489 -22.82 37.84 3.54
CA ILE A 489 -24.13 37.86 4.18
C ILE A 489 -24.10 38.73 5.45
N ASN A 490 -23.08 38.54 6.28
CA ASN A 490 -22.90 39.16 7.59
C ASN A 490 -21.47 39.72 7.70
N SER A 491 -21.30 40.98 7.32
CA SER A 491 -19.99 41.66 7.31
C SER A 491 -19.30 41.77 8.68
N LYS A 492 -20.04 41.54 9.78
CA LYS A 492 -19.54 41.56 11.17
C LYS A 492 -19.50 40.18 11.83
N SER A 493 -19.50 39.09 11.07
CA SER A 493 -19.49 37.74 11.63
C SER A 493 -18.24 37.48 12.48
N SER A 494 -18.43 37.02 13.72
CA SER A 494 -17.37 36.61 14.65
C SER A 494 -17.13 35.09 14.67
N THR A 495 -17.80 34.33 13.81
CA THR A 495 -17.80 32.85 13.81
C THR A 495 -17.03 32.24 12.63
N LEU A 496 -16.05 32.98 12.08
CA LEU A 496 -15.28 32.55 10.90
C LEU A 496 -14.37 31.38 11.25
N ALA A 497 -14.38 30.34 10.41
CA ALA A 497 -13.58 29.13 10.59
C ALA A 497 -12.08 29.36 10.41
N SER A 498 -11.71 30.34 9.58
CA SER A 498 -10.33 30.70 9.24
C SER A 498 -9.74 31.77 10.17
N SER A 499 -10.14 31.77 11.45
CA SER A 499 -9.62 32.71 12.45
C SER A 499 -8.13 32.45 12.78
N ALA A 500 -7.49 33.38 13.48
CA ALA A 500 -6.10 33.23 13.93
C ALA A 500 -5.87 31.97 14.78
N GLU A 501 -6.94 31.44 15.41
CA GLU A 501 -6.93 30.23 16.24
C GLU A 501 -6.97 28.93 15.41
N SER A 502 -7.12 29.00 14.08
CA SER A 502 -7.09 27.83 13.21
C SER A 502 -5.75 27.09 13.34
N THR A 503 -5.83 25.78 13.59
CA THR A 503 -4.65 24.91 13.74
C THR A 503 -3.82 24.81 12.47
N GLU A 504 -4.38 25.15 11.31
CA GLU A 504 -3.65 25.17 10.03
C GLU A 504 -2.55 26.23 9.97
N ASN A 505 -2.65 27.31 10.76
CA ASN A 505 -1.64 28.36 10.82
C ASN A 505 -0.26 27.82 11.27
N GLN A 506 -0.23 26.64 11.91
CA GLN A 506 0.98 25.92 12.30
C GLN A 506 1.77 25.38 11.09
N PHE A 507 1.12 25.15 9.95
CA PHE A 507 1.77 24.65 8.73
C PHE A 507 2.33 25.78 7.85
N ASN A 508 1.89 27.03 8.05
CA ASN A 508 2.35 28.19 7.28
C ASN A 508 3.68 28.79 7.78
N THR A 509 4.05 28.55 9.04
CA THR A 509 5.12 29.32 9.72
C THR A 509 6.52 28.70 9.71
N ASN A 510 6.76 27.53 9.09
CA ASN A 510 8.07 26.83 9.21
C ASN A 510 8.70 26.25 7.93
N ASN A 511 8.26 26.63 6.72
CA ASN A 511 8.86 26.07 5.50
C ASN A 511 10.32 26.50 5.24
N LYS A 512 10.80 27.62 5.80
CA LYS A 512 12.22 28.03 5.65
C LYS A 512 13.18 27.25 6.55
N ASP A 513 12.75 26.80 7.72
CA ASP A 513 13.60 26.05 8.67
C ASP A 513 13.54 24.53 8.48
N ILE A 514 12.44 24.01 7.92
CA ILE A 514 12.31 22.59 7.53
C ILE A 514 13.17 22.29 6.28
N VAL A 515 13.14 23.16 5.26
CA VAL A 515 13.96 23.00 4.04
C VAL A 515 15.46 23.14 4.34
N LYS A 516 15.85 24.04 5.27
CA LYS A 516 17.24 24.13 5.77
C LYS A 516 17.70 22.93 6.61
N LYS A 517 16.78 22.09 7.11
CA LYS A 517 17.11 20.79 7.74
C LYS A 517 17.23 19.67 6.70
N GLN A 518 16.49 19.74 5.59
CA GLN A 518 16.49 18.71 4.55
C GLN A 518 17.63 18.82 3.53
N ALA A 519 18.14 20.03 3.25
CA ALA A 519 19.29 20.22 2.35
C ALA A 519 20.59 19.53 2.84
N THR A 520 20.65 19.14 4.12
CA THR A 520 21.76 18.37 4.71
C THR A 520 21.54 16.85 4.73
N GLU A 521 20.35 16.36 4.36
CA GLU A 521 20.00 14.93 4.45
C GLU A 521 19.98 14.19 3.09
N GLU A 522 19.97 14.88 1.95
CA GLU A 522 19.80 14.26 0.62
C GLU A 522 21.06 13.60 0.01
N SER A 523 22.06 13.21 0.82
CA SER A 523 23.21 12.41 0.35
C SER A 523 23.55 11.18 1.20
N TYR A 524 22.65 10.69 2.06
CA TYR A 524 22.92 9.48 2.85
C TYR A 524 22.00 8.31 2.48
N GLN A 525 22.47 7.43 1.61
CA GLN A 525 22.05 6.02 1.66
C GLN A 525 22.49 5.44 3.01
N PHE A 526 21.54 4.83 3.74
CA PHE A 526 21.85 4.13 4.99
C PHE A 526 22.77 2.93 4.68
N PRO A 527 23.98 2.82 5.25
CA PRO A 527 24.78 1.62 5.10
C PRO A 527 24.14 0.49 5.91
N ILE A 528 23.76 -0.57 5.23
CA ILE A 528 23.32 -1.83 5.84
C ILE A 528 24.57 -2.60 6.25
N CYS A 529 24.60 -3.18 7.45
CA CYS A 529 25.65 -4.13 7.82
C CYS A 529 25.56 -5.34 6.89
N GLN A 530 26.57 -5.57 6.05
CA GLN A 530 26.54 -6.62 5.02
C GLN A 530 26.45 -8.04 5.60
N GLU A 531 26.89 -8.26 6.85
CA GLU A 531 26.84 -9.59 7.49
C GLU A 531 25.48 -9.92 8.11
N HIS A 532 24.79 -8.95 8.72
CA HIS A 532 23.57 -9.22 9.50
C HIS A 532 22.29 -8.60 8.91
N ASN A 533 22.41 -7.87 7.80
CA ASN A 533 21.30 -7.23 7.07
C ASN A 533 20.37 -6.37 7.97
N GLN A 534 20.95 -5.67 8.95
CA GLN A 534 20.25 -4.76 9.87
C GLN A 534 20.74 -3.31 9.73
N ASN A 535 19.87 -2.36 10.09
CA ASN A 535 20.18 -0.93 10.08
C ASN A 535 21.12 -0.54 11.22
N ILE A 536 22.10 0.31 10.91
CA ILE A 536 23.03 0.87 11.90
C ILE A 536 22.41 2.15 12.48
N ASP A 537 22.01 2.12 13.76
CA ASP A 537 21.54 3.32 14.46
C ASP A 537 22.72 4.25 14.79
N ARG A 538 22.64 5.54 14.42
CA ARG A 538 23.54 6.59 14.92
C ARG A 538 22.81 7.55 15.85
N ILE A 539 23.47 7.92 16.96
CA ILE A 539 23.11 9.08 17.81
C ILE A 539 24.08 10.23 17.51
N CYS A 540 23.59 11.36 17.00
CA CYS A 540 24.05 12.71 17.40
C CYS A 540 23.09 13.80 16.91
N PHE A 541 22.70 14.73 17.80
CA PHE A 541 21.88 15.91 17.49
C PHE A 541 22.71 17.18 17.71
N ASP A 542 23.57 17.54 16.75
CA ASP A 542 24.05 18.92 16.53
C ASP A 542 24.58 19.09 15.09
N LYS A 543 24.29 20.23 14.45
CA LYS A 543 24.58 20.50 13.03
C LYS A 543 26.02 20.92 12.74
N ASN A 544 26.87 21.15 13.75
CA ASN A 544 28.26 21.59 13.56
C ASN A 544 29.32 20.53 13.95
N CYS A 545 28.93 19.27 14.16
CA CYS A 545 29.86 18.22 14.58
C CYS A 545 30.76 17.75 13.40
N LYS A 546 32.03 18.15 13.39
CA LYS A 546 33.07 17.69 12.43
C LYS A 546 33.68 16.30 12.76
N LEU A 547 33.06 15.51 13.64
CA LEU A 547 33.54 14.20 14.05
C LEU A 547 32.57 13.11 13.60
N PHE A 548 32.81 12.57 12.40
CA PHE A 548 32.09 11.44 11.84
C PHE A 548 32.60 10.13 12.48
N PHE A 549 31.72 9.34 13.11
CA PHE A 549 32.07 7.98 13.58
C PHE A 549 31.06 6.96 13.08
N GLN A 550 31.55 5.89 12.45
CA GLN A 550 30.83 4.66 12.11
C GLN A 550 30.75 3.80 13.36
N VAL A 551 29.55 3.53 13.87
CA VAL A 551 29.33 2.54 14.94
C VAL A 551 28.89 1.25 14.25
N THR A 552 29.60 0.14 14.45
CA THR A 552 29.16 -1.19 14.03
C THR A 552 27.97 -1.64 14.90
N CYS A 553 27.08 -2.50 14.38
CA CYS A 553 25.83 -2.89 15.05
C CYS A 553 26.06 -3.52 16.45
N LEU A 554 25.00 -3.57 17.26
CA LEU A 554 25.02 -4.08 18.65
C LEU A 554 25.55 -5.52 18.76
N ASP A 555 25.40 -6.33 17.71
CA ASP A 555 25.89 -7.70 17.63
C ASP A 555 27.41 -7.78 17.38
N CYS A 556 27.99 -6.84 16.61
CA CYS A 556 29.46 -6.72 16.48
C CYS A 556 30.12 -6.24 17.80
N MET A 557 29.36 -5.66 18.72
CA MET A 557 29.83 -5.38 20.09
C MET A 557 29.86 -6.62 20.99
N TYR A 558 29.21 -7.73 20.59
CA TYR A 558 29.20 -8.99 21.34
C TYR A 558 30.41 -9.89 21.04
N ASP A 559 31.04 -9.77 19.86
CA ASP A 559 32.29 -10.48 19.48
C ASP A 559 33.55 -9.91 20.16
N PHE A 560 33.40 -9.44 21.39
CA PHE A 560 34.46 -8.89 22.23
C PHE A 560 35.32 -9.97 22.92
N HIS A 561 35.34 -11.21 22.40
CA HIS A 561 35.91 -12.33 23.12
C HIS A 561 37.32 -12.75 22.74
N ASP A 562 37.87 -12.32 21.60
CA ASP A 562 39.25 -12.66 21.27
C ASP A 562 39.92 -11.61 20.39
N HIS A 563 40.83 -10.83 21.00
CA HIS A 563 42.19 -10.55 20.52
C HIS A 563 42.80 -9.26 21.10
N LYS A 564 44.14 -9.30 21.14
CA LYS A 564 45.08 -8.49 21.93
C LYS A 564 45.15 -7.01 21.51
N ILE A 565 45.47 -6.18 22.52
CA ILE A 565 46.20 -4.89 22.46
C ILE A 565 45.55 -3.79 21.59
N GLN A 566 44.82 -2.87 22.24
CA GLN A 566 44.73 -1.41 21.95
C GLN A 566 43.64 -0.77 22.85
N GLN A 567 43.98 -0.42 24.09
CA GLN A 567 43.02 0.09 25.09
C GLN A 567 43.09 1.61 25.38
N VAL A 568 44.00 2.36 24.75
CA VAL A 568 44.18 3.81 25.03
C VAL A 568 43.12 4.73 24.37
N PRO A 569 42.63 4.48 23.13
CA PRO A 569 41.62 5.35 22.51
C PRO A 569 40.23 5.27 23.19
N LYS A 570 39.95 4.18 23.92
CA LYS A 570 38.65 3.92 24.55
C LYS A 570 38.49 4.59 25.93
N ILE A 571 39.58 4.81 26.68
CA ILE A 571 39.57 5.62 27.92
C ILE A 571 39.34 7.11 27.60
N GLN A 572 39.87 7.60 26.48
CA GLN A 572 39.57 8.95 25.98
C GLN A 572 38.08 9.16 25.65
N LEU A 573 37.37 8.10 25.23
CA LEU A 573 35.93 8.16 24.92
C LEU A 573 35.08 8.36 26.18
N VAL A 574 35.40 7.63 27.24
CA VAL A 574 34.72 7.72 28.54
C VAL A 574 34.98 9.08 29.21
N LEU A 575 36.22 9.58 29.14
CA LEU A 575 36.57 10.91 29.64
C LEU A 575 35.87 12.04 28.86
N LYS A 576 35.75 11.92 27.53
CA LYS A 576 35.01 12.90 26.70
C LYS A 576 33.51 12.92 27.04
N TYR A 577 32.93 11.77 27.34
CA TYR A 577 31.52 11.66 27.74
C TYR A 577 31.25 12.27 29.12
N LEU A 578 32.12 12.01 30.10
CA LEU A 578 32.01 12.61 31.45
C LEU A 578 32.20 14.13 31.43
N ILE A 579 33.14 14.65 30.63
CA ILE A 579 33.34 16.09 30.44
C ILE A 579 32.10 16.75 29.80
N PHE A 580 31.46 16.09 28.85
CA PHE A 580 30.23 16.58 28.22
C PHE A 580 29.07 16.67 29.23
N GLN A 581 28.91 15.66 30.10
CA GLN A 581 27.89 15.66 31.15
C GLN A 581 28.16 16.73 32.24
N ILE A 582 29.43 16.99 32.57
CA ILE A 582 29.83 18.04 33.50
C ILE A 582 29.54 19.44 32.91
N ASN A 583 29.84 19.66 31.62
CA ASN A 583 29.54 20.93 30.93
C ASN A 583 28.03 21.21 30.84
N GLN A 584 27.22 20.20 30.49
CA GLN A 584 25.76 20.33 30.44
C GLN A 584 25.15 20.69 31.80
N ASN A 585 25.68 20.13 32.90
CA ASN A 585 25.20 20.46 34.25
C ASN A 585 25.71 21.82 34.74
N LEU A 586 26.89 22.27 34.31
CA LEU A 586 27.40 23.61 34.60
C LEU A 586 26.61 24.70 33.85
N ASP A 587 26.36 24.53 32.55
CA ASP A 587 25.61 25.48 31.73
C ASP A 587 24.16 25.65 32.19
N ASN A 588 23.51 24.55 32.59
CA ASN A 588 22.14 24.60 33.14
C ASN A 588 22.06 25.28 34.51
N ASN A 589 23.11 25.19 35.32
CA ASN A 589 23.19 25.90 36.61
C ASN A 589 23.59 27.38 36.44
N LEU A 590 24.44 27.71 35.46
CA LEU A 590 24.81 29.08 35.07
C LEU A 590 23.59 29.90 34.62
N GLN A 591 22.69 29.30 33.85
CA GLN A 591 21.47 29.98 33.38
C GLN A 591 20.41 30.16 34.48
N LYS A 592 20.35 29.27 35.47
CA LYS A 592 19.38 29.36 36.58
C LYS A 592 19.82 30.30 37.70
N ASN A 593 21.12 30.41 37.98
CA ASN A 593 21.63 31.27 39.06
C ASN A 593 21.74 32.76 38.72
N GLN A 594 21.60 33.16 37.44
CA GLN A 594 21.45 34.59 37.08
C GLN A 594 20.14 35.20 37.60
N LYS A 595 19.19 34.40 38.09
CA LYS A 595 17.90 34.86 38.63
C LYS A 595 17.85 35.01 40.17
N ILE A 596 18.95 34.78 40.89
CA ILE A 596 18.97 34.89 42.37
C ILE A 596 19.90 36.03 42.80
N ASN A 597 19.34 36.96 43.58
CA ASN A 597 19.90 38.25 44.02
C ASN A 597 21.38 38.25 44.44
N GLN A 598 22.12 39.28 44.02
CA GLN A 598 23.57 39.48 44.23
C GLN A 598 24.00 39.89 45.65
N ASN A 599 23.11 39.97 46.66
CA ASN A 599 23.46 40.51 47.98
C ASN A 599 23.12 39.54 49.13
N SER A 600 23.90 38.47 49.28
CA SER A 600 24.00 37.76 50.55
C SER A 600 25.44 37.31 50.79
N SER A 601 25.92 37.48 52.03
CA SER A 601 27.25 37.11 52.50
C SER A 601 27.56 35.60 52.42
N TYR A 602 26.60 34.78 51.95
CA TYR A 602 26.72 33.35 51.74
C TYR A 602 27.15 32.95 50.31
N ASN A 603 27.11 33.87 49.33
CA ASN A 603 27.43 33.54 47.93
C ASN A 603 28.93 33.66 47.57
N TYR A 604 29.74 34.33 48.40
CA TYR A 604 31.15 34.59 48.11
C TYR A 604 32.04 33.33 47.99
N PRO A 605 31.88 32.28 48.84
CA PRO A 605 32.66 31.04 48.71
C PRO A 605 32.28 30.22 47.47
N ILE A 606 31.00 30.24 47.06
CA ILE A 606 30.50 29.47 45.91
C ILE A 606 31.06 30.05 44.60
N TYR A 607 31.05 31.38 44.45
CA TYR A 607 31.62 32.04 43.28
C TYR A 607 33.15 31.89 43.20
N GLN A 608 33.87 31.84 44.33
CA GLN A 608 35.31 31.58 44.34
C GLN A 608 35.65 30.14 43.91
N THR A 609 34.91 29.16 44.42
CA THR A 609 35.05 27.74 44.03
C THR A 609 34.70 27.55 42.55
N GLN A 610 33.67 28.24 42.06
CA GLN A 610 33.26 28.24 40.66
C GLN A 610 34.32 28.84 39.73
N SER A 611 34.93 29.96 40.10
CA SER A 611 36.01 30.59 39.31
C SER A 611 37.30 29.75 39.29
N ARG A 612 37.62 29.02 40.38
CA ARG A 612 38.74 28.07 40.41
C ARG A 612 38.50 26.87 39.50
N LEU A 613 37.28 26.35 39.47
CA LEU A 613 36.86 25.27 38.58
C LEU A 613 36.98 25.66 37.11
N GLU A 614 36.54 26.86 36.74
CA GLU A 614 36.68 27.36 35.37
C GLU A 614 38.15 27.48 34.93
N LYS A 615 39.04 27.94 35.83
CA LYS A 615 40.48 28.02 35.55
C LYS A 615 41.13 26.65 35.39
N LEU A 616 40.78 25.68 36.24
CA LEU A 616 41.28 24.30 36.15
C LEU A 616 40.80 23.61 34.87
N VAL A 617 39.53 23.82 34.49
CA VAL A 617 38.96 23.29 33.23
C VAL A 617 39.62 23.93 32.01
N GLN A 618 39.93 25.24 32.02
CA GLN A 618 40.67 25.89 30.94
C GLN A 618 42.13 25.42 30.84
N GLN A 619 42.81 25.20 31.96
CA GLN A 619 44.16 24.61 31.97
C GLN A 619 44.16 23.18 31.41
N PHE A 620 43.14 22.39 31.74
CA PHE A 620 42.94 21.04 31.20
C PHE A 620 42.53 21.03 29.71
N GLN A 621 41.86 22.06 29.22
CA GLN A 621 41.54 22.18 27.79
C GLN A 621 42.77 22.58 26.96
N LYS A 622 43.68 23.40 27.51
CA LYS A 622 44.94 23.75 26.84
C LYS A 622 45.90 22.55 26.70
N SER A 623 45.83 21.56 27.59
CA SER A 623 46.62 20.32 27.44
C SER A 623 46.09 19.35 26.36
N LYS A 624 44.99 19.68 25.66
CA LYS A 624 44.43 18.86 24.56
C LYS A 624 45.17 18.98 23.21
N GLN A 625 46.13 19.88 23.04
CA GLN A 625 46.66 20.23 21.71
C GLN A 625 48.04 19.65 21.36
N LEU A 626 48.42 18.46 21.83
CA LEU A 626 49.75 17.90 21.54
C LEU A 626 49.74 16.42 21.14
N ASN A 627 50.59 16.11 20.17
CA ASN A 627 50.77 14.81 19.52
C ASN A 627 51.63 13.89 20.41
N PHE A 628 51.22 12.62 20.59
CA PHE A 628 51.66 11.76 21.69
C PHE A 628 52.80 10.78 21.32
N ASP A 629 53.99 11.27 20.98
CA ASP A 629 55.05 10.36 20.48
C ASP A 629 56.43 10.40 21.20
N ASN A 630 56.64 11.01 22.38
CA ASN A 630 57.94 10.83 23.08
C ASN A 630 57.98 11.04 24.61
N TYR A 631 59.05 10.53 25.25
CA TYR A 631 59.35 10.29 26.68
C TYR A 631 59.12 11.44 27.71
N GLN A 632 58.64 12.63 27.34
CA GLN A 632 58.11 13.62 28.31
C GLN A 632 56.74 13.23 28.92
N GLN A 633 56.30 11.99 28.70
CA GLN A 633 54.96 11.50 28.95
C GLN A 633 54.60 11.24 30.42
N GLU A 634 55.52 10.90 31.31
CA GLU A 634 55.13 10.57 32.70
C GLU A 634 54.79 11.82 33.54
N GLN A 635 55.64 12.86 33.48
CA GLN A 635 55.41 14.09 34.23
C GLN A 635 54.16 14.84 33.73
N GLN A 636 53.85 14.74 32.43
CA GLN A 636 52.64 15.31 31.83
C GLN A 636 51.39 14.49 32.12
N LYS A 637 51.47 13.14 32.17
CA LYS A 637 50.36 12.27 32.63
C LYS A 637 50.04 12.50 34.11
N GLN A 638 51.05 12.71 34.95
CA GLN A 638 50.88 13.05 36.37
C GLN A 638 50.22 14.43 36.55
N ASN A 639 50.62 15.44 35.78
CA ASN A 639 49.96 16.76 35.82
C ASN A 639 48.49 16.71 35.36
N ILE A 640 48.17 15.92 34.34
CA ILE A 640 46.78 15.74 33.86
C ILE A 640 45.95 14.98 34.90
N ALA A 641 46.53 13.95 35.55
CA ALA A 641 45.88 13.22 36.64
C ALA A 641 45.65 14.11 37.87
N GLN A 642 46.63 14.94 38.24
CA GLN A 642 46.51 15.86 39.37
C GLN A 642 45.44 16.94 39.11
N ASN A 643 45.40 17.52 37.90
CA ASN A 643 44.36 18.47 37.52
C ASN A 643 42.95 17.85 37.61
N LEU A 644 42.79 16.56 37.29
CA LEU A 644 41.50 15.87 37.40
C LEU A 644 41.11 15.58 38.86
N ILE A 645 42.09 15.30 39.72
CA ILE A 645 41.90 15.15 41.18
C ILE A 645 41.47 16.49 41.79
N ASP A 646 42.14 17.58 41.44
CA ASP A 646 41.86 18.92 41.94
C ASP A 646 40.48 19.43 41.48
N ILE A 647 40.09 19.14 40.22
CA ILE A 647 38.72 19.39 39.71
C ILE A 647 37.68 18.57 40.50
N GLY A 648 37.98 17.30 40.78
CA GLY A 648 37.10 16.43 41.58
C GLY A 648 36.90 16.94 43.02
N GLN A 649 37.95 17.49 43.64
CA GLN A 649 37.89 18.07 44.99
C GLN A 649 37.11 19.39 45.02
N GLU A 650 37.26 20.27 44.03
CA GLU A 650 36.48 21.52 44.01
C GLU A 650 34.99 21.28 43.70
N LEU A 651 34.65 20.26 42.89
CA LEU A 651 33.26 19.83 42.71
C LEU A 651 32.64 19.27 44.00
N LYS A 652 33.44 18.55 44.81
CA LYS A 652 33.02 18.06 46.14
C LYS A 652 32.76 19.22 47.11
N ASN A 653 33.60 20.26 47.10
CA ASN A 653 33.40 21.47 47.90
C ASN A 653 32.13 22.21 47.47
N LEU A 654 31.90 22.36 46.16
CA LEU A 654 30.69 23.00 45.61
C LEU A 654 29.41 22.28 46.08
N GLY A 655 29.43 20.94 46.08
CA GLY A 655 28.31 20.13 46.55
C GLY A 655 28.05 20.20 48.07
N GLN A 656 29.05 20.56 48.87
CA GLN A 656 28.89 20.79 50.31
C GLN A 656 28.25 22.15 50.61
N PHE A 657 28.56 23.20 49.84
CA PHE A 657 27.96 24.53 50.02
C PHE A 657 26.49 24.59 49.62
N THR A 658 26.07 23.85 48.59
CA THR A 658 24.67 23.78 48.15
C THR A 658 23.73 23.09 49.14
N ASN A 659 24.26 22.23 50.02
CA ASN A 659 23.47 21.58 51.08
C ASN A 659 22.98 22.55 52.18
N HIS A 660 23.50 23.78 52.25
CA HIS A 660 23.17 24.75 53.30
C HIS A 660 22.17 25.87 52.89
N ILE A 661 21.76 25.97 51.62
CA ILE A 661 21.03 27.16 51.11
C ILE A 661 19.54 26.92 50.79
N SER A 662 18.98 25.70 50.92
CA SER A 662 17.57 25.44 50.55
C SER A 662 16.78 24.66 51.62
N GLN A 663 15.63 25.20 52.03
CA GLN A 663 14.67 24.61 52.98
C GLN A 663 13.45 23.94 52.29
N ASP A 664 13.54 23.54 51.02
CA ASP A 664 12.44 22.83 50.33
C ASP A 664 12.78 21.36 50.00
N THR A 665 11.88 20.44 50.35
CA THR A 665 12.21 19.02 50.67
C THR A 665 12.07 18.01 49.52
N SER A 666 11.51 18.35 48.36
CA SER A 666 11.35 17.40 47.24
C SER A 666 12.56 17.35 46.29
N GLU A 667 13.21 18.48 46.02
CA GLU A 667 14.40 18.55 45.15
C GLU A 667 15.68 18.05 45.83
N ILE A 668 15.73 18.08 47.17
CA ILE A 668 16.87 17.59 47.98
C ILE A 668 17.08 16.08 47.79
N MET A 669 16.02 15.29 47.59
CA MET A 669 16.16 13.84 47.45
C MET A 669 16.79 13.49 46.10
N GLN A 670 16.42 14.19 45.02
CA GLN A 670 17.06 14.04 43.70
C GLN A 670 18.53 14.51 43.72
N GLN A 671 18.83 15.67 44.31
CA GLN A 671 20.19 16.22 44.31
C GLN A 671 21.16 15.45 45.22
N LYS A 672 20.72 15.00 46.41
CA LYS A 672 21.54 14.13 47.28
C LYS A 672 21.83 12.78 46.63
N GLN A 673 20.88 12.24 45.88
CA GLN A 673 20.98 10.90 45.28
C GLN A 673 21.80 10.91 43.99
N LEU A 674 21.74 11.99 43.20
CA LEU A 674 22.64 12.21 42.05
C LEU A 674 24.09 12.49 42.48
N MET A 675 24.29 13.22 43.60
CA MET A 675 25.65 13.50 44.10
C MET A 675 26.30 12.30 44.81
N ALA A 676 25.52 11.47 45.52
CA ALA A 676 25.99 10.19 46.06
C ALA A 676 26.46 9.24 44.93
N ASN A 677 25.68 9.16 43.84
CA ASN A 677 26.06 8.39 42.65
C ASN A 677 27.33 8.94 41.98
N SER A 678 27.61 10.25 42.06
CA SER A 678 28.84 10.86 41.52
C SER A 678 30.09 10.58 42.38
N GLN A 679 29.94 10.51 43.71
CA GLN A 679 31.02 10.14 44.63
C GLN A 679 31.40 8.65 44.49
N ASP A 680 30.41 7.77 44.33
CA ASP A 680 30.66 6.33 44.09
C ASP A 680 31.37 6.10 42.74
N ILE A 681 30.93 6.79 41.68
CA ILE A 681 31.58 6.72 40.36
C ILE A 681 33.00 7.31 40.41
N GLN A 682 33.22 8.40 41.15
CA GLN A 682 34.55 8.98 41.35
C GLN A 682 35.48 8.02 42.10
N GLN A 683 35.01 7.34 43.14
CA GLN A 683 35.81 6.38 43.91
C GLN A 683 36.21 5.16 43.05
N ILE A 684 35.28 4.67 42.23
CA ILE A 684 35.51 3.56 41.28
C ILE A 684 36.52 3.96 40.19
N LEU A 685 36.44 5.19 39.69
CA LEU A 685 37.42 5.71 38.72
C LEU A 685 38.82 5.88 39.35
N ILE A 686 38.91 6.33 40.61
CA ILE A 686 40.18 6.43 41.34
C ILE A 686 40.80 5.03 41.56
N GLU A 687 40.01 3.99 41.83
CA GLU A 687 40.51 2.61 41.94
C GLU A 687 40.99 2.04 40.61
N ILE A 688 40.26 2.30 39.51
CA ILE A 688 40.64 1.91 38.15
C ILE A 688 42.00 2.53 37.76
N PHE A 689 42.27 3.77 38.17
CA PHE A 689 43.52 4.46 37.86
C PHE A 689 44.67 4.12 38.83
N LYS A 690 44.39 3.68 40.06
CA LYS A 690 45.43 3.22 41.01
C LYS A 690 45.99 1.84 40.66
N PHE A 691 45.22 0.96 40.01
CA PHE A 691 45.65 -0.41 39.65
C PHE A 691 45.32 -0.79 38.20
N PRO A 692 45.94 -0.12 37.20
CA PRO A 692 45.58 -0.23 35.79
C PRO A 692 45.89 -1.60 35.14
N HIS A 693 46.60 -2.48 35.84
CA HIS A 693 47.06 -3.77 35.31
C HIS A 693 46.37 -4.99 35.97
N ASN A 694 45.46 -4.80 36.93
CA ASN A 694 44.72 -5.89 37.55
C ASN A 694 43.38 -6.14 36.81
N LYS A 695 43.38 -7.13 35.92
CA LYS A 695 42.29 -7.45 35.00
C LYS A 695 40.98 -7.81 35.69
N GLU A 696 41.06 -8.49 36.84
CA GLU A 696 39.90 -8.95 37.60
C GLU A 696 39.24 -7.79 38.38
N GLN A 697 40.05 -6.90 38.96
CA GLN A 697 39.58 -5.68 39.63
C GLN A 697 38.95 -4.68 38.62
N LEU A 698 39.52 -4.58 37.42
CA LEU A 698 39.00 -3.74 36.33
C LEU A 698 37.64 -4.23 35.83
N GLN A 699 37.47 -5.55 35.70
CA GLN A 699 36.19 -6.17 35.32
C GLN A 699 35.11 -5.97 36.39
N LYS A 700 35.48 -6.07 37.66
CA LYS A 700 34.57 -5.83 38.79
C LYS A 700 34.08 -4.38 38.83
N SER A 701 35.00 -3.44 38.61
CA SER A 701 34.73 -1.99 38.57
C SER A 701 33.87 -1.58 37.36
N LEU A 702 34.14 -2.13 36.18
CA LEU A 702 33.32 -1.90 34.98
C LEU A 702 31.91 -2.49 35.10
N LYS A 703 31.76 -3.65 35.76
CA LYS A 703 30.46 -4.27 36.05
C LYS A 703 29.63 -3.42 37.03
N GLN A 704 30.27 -2.79 38.01
CA GLN A 704 29.62 -1.83 38.92
C GLN A 704 29.16 -0.56 38.20
N ILE A 705 29.98 0.03 37.32
CA ILE A 705 29.60 1.18 36.49
C ILE A 705 28.40 0.86 35.59
N LYS A 706 28.39 -0.34 34.99
CA LYS A 706 27.29 -0.82 34.13
C LYS A 706 25.97 -0.94 34.90
N ASN A 707 26.02 -1.44 36.13
CA ASN A 707 24.84 -1.54 36.99
C ASN A 707 24.33 -0.17 37.45
N TYR A 708 25.20 0.79 37.76
CA TYR A 708 24.81 2.16 38.12
C TYR A 708 24.16 2.91 36.95
N ALA A 709 24.69 2.76 35.73
CA ALA A 709 24.09 3.34 34.52
C ALA A 709 22.68 2.79 34.26
N TYR A 710 22.47 1.49 34.50
CA TYR A 710 21.17 0.83 34.35
C TYR A 710 20.14 1.34 35.38
N VAL A 711 20.56 1.58 36.63
CA VAL A 711 19.69 2.12 37.70
C VAL A 711 19.27 3.58 37.41
N ILE A 712 20.17 4.42 36.90
CA ILE A 712 19.84 5.81 36.49
C ILE A 712 18.85 5.81 35.33
N GLN A 713 18.99 4.87 34.40
CA GLN A 713 18.10 4.74 33.24
C GLN A 713 16.70 4.23 33.63
N PHE A 714 16.60 3.39 34.67
CA PHE A 714 15.32 2.92 35.21
C PHE A 714 14.59 4.01 36.02
N GLN A 715 15.32 4.76 36.86
CA GLN A 715 14.73 5.80 37.72
C GLN A 715 14.19 7.02 36.93
N ASN A 716 14.77 7.35 35.78
CA ASN A 716 14.26 8.40 34.90
C ASN A 716 12.96 8.02 34.18
N ASN A 717 12.66 6.72 34.06
CA ASN A 717 11.44 6.23 33.42
C ASN A 717 10.27 6.10 34.42
N ASP A 718 10.53 5.78 35.70
CA ASP A 718 9.47 5.65 36.71
C ASP A 718 8.96 6.99 37.28
N TYR A 719 9.74 8.08 37.22
CA TYR A 719 9.28 9.37 37.75
C TYR A 719 8.25 10.09 36.86
N LYS A 720 8.05 9.63 35.62
CA LYS A 720 6.95 10.12 34.77
C LYS A 720 5.59 9.51 35.13
N LEU A 721 5.54 8.55 36.07
CA LEU A 721 4.34 7.79 36.41
C LEU A 721 3.81 7.98 37.85
N THR A 722 4.43 8.83 38.68
CA THR A 722 4.07 8.96 40.11
C THR A 722 3.37 10.28 40.45
N GLN A 723 2.07 10.35 40.16
CA GLN A 723 1.13 11.15 40.96
C GLN A 723 -0.05 10.29 41.40
N SER A 724 0.10 9.52 42.49
CA SER A 724 -0.95 9.26 43.51
C SER A 724 -0.64 8.11 44.49
N LYS A 725 -0.88 8.40 45.79
CA LYS A 725 -1.30 7.51 46.92
C LYS A 725 -0.28 6.65 47.73
N PRO A 726 -0.62 6.31 49.00
CA PRO A 726 0.30 5.91 50.09
C PRO A 726 0.72 4.43 50.12
N GLN A 727 0.65 3.70 49.01
CA GLN A 727 1.10 2.29 48.94
C GLN A 727 2.62 2.15 48.72
N HIS A 728 3.33 3.25 48.49
CA HIS A 728 4.76 3.23 48.14
C HIS A 728 5.75 3.19 49.31
N GLN A 729 5.34 3.45 50.56
CA GLN A 729 6.25 3.36 51.71
C GLN A 729 6.61 1.91 52.09
N GLN A 730 5.68 0.95 51.89
CA GLN A 730 5.96 -0.48 52.11
C GLN A 730 6.85 -1.08 51.00
N GLN A 731 6.70 -0.63 49.75
CA GLN A 731 7.59 -1.01 48.64
C GLN A 731 9.01 -0.46 48.81
N GLN A 732 9.18 0.77 49.32
CA GLN A 732 10.50 1.33 49.59
C GLN A 732 11.27 0.56 50.69
N GLN A 733 10.59 0.06 51.72
CA GLN A 733 11.22 -0.79 52.75
C GLN A 733 11.60 -2.19 52.23
N LEU A 734 10.82 -2.75 51.29
CA LEU A 734 11.10 -4.04 50.66
C LEU A 734 12.35 -3.97 49.75
N ILE A 735 12.48 -2.89 48.97
CA ILE A 735 13.62 -2.65 48.08
C ILE A 735 14.92 -2.38 48.86
N LEU A 736 14.85 -1.70 50.01
CA LEU A 736 15.99 -1.50 50.91
C LEU A 736 16.47 -2.80 51.56
N LYS A 737 15.57 -3.76 51.84
CA LYS A 737 15.94 -5.10 52.36
C LYS A 737 16.50 -6.03 51.29
N ILE A 738 16.01 -5.94 50.04
CA ILE A 738 16.58 -6.67 48.88
C ILE A 738 18.01 -6.21 48.57
N LYS A 739 18.32 -4.91 48.74
CA LYS A 739 19.69 -4.38 48.63
C LYS A 739 20.67 -4.97 49.66
N GLN A 740 20.20 -5.58 50.75
CA GLN A 740 21.04 -6.16 51.81
C GLN A 740 21.25 -7.68 51.67
N SER A 741 20.48 -8.38 50.82
CA SER A 741 20.62 -9.83 50.60
C SER A 741 21.46 -10.13 49.35
N ASN A 742 22.67 -10.63 49.56
CA ASN A 742 23.74 -10.71 48.56
C ASN A 742 23.69 -11.97 47.66
N THR A 743 22.57 -12.29 47.01
CA THR A 743 22.43 -13.50 46.16
C THR A 743 21.85 -13.20 44.77
N PHE A 744 22.63 -13.46 43.72
CA PHE A 744 22.30 -13.23 42.30
C PHE A 744 22.18 -14.55 41.52
N PHE A 745 21.30 -14.56 40.50
CA PHE A 745 21.01 -15.63 39.55
C PHE A 745 22.22 -15.92 38.64
N ASP A 746 22.61 -17.19 38.47
CA ASP A 746 23.80 -17.58 37.70
C ASP A 746 23.46 -17.80 36.21
N LEU A 747 23.86 -16.84 35.36
CA LEU A 747 23.59 -16.79 33.93
C LEU A 747 24.41 -17.81 33.11
N GLU A 748 25.52 -18.33 33.66
CA GLU A 748 26.39 -19.27 32.95
C GLU A 748 25.75 -20.65 32.80
N ASP A 749 25.03 -21.12 33.84
CA ASP A 749 24.32 -22.41 33.82
C ASP A 749 23.17 -22.40 32.78
N PHE A 750 22.54 -21.24 32.56
CA PHE A 750 21.48 -21.07 31.56
C PHE A 750 22.03 -21.09 30.12
N GLN A 751 23.15 -20.40 29.88
CA GLN A 751 23.79 -20.37 28.56
C GLN A 751 24.35 -21.73 28.15
N LYS A 752 24.91 -22.49 29.10
CA LYS A 752 25.38 -23.88 28.85
C LYS A 752 24.26 -24.81 28.38
N ASN A 753 23.08 -24.70 28.98
CA ASN A 753 21.93 -25.54 28.64
C ASN A 753 21.34 -25.21 27.27
N ILE A 754 21.28 -23.92 26.89
CA ILE A 754 20.87 -23.48 25.55
C ILE A 754 21.81 -24.06 24.47
N GLN A 755 23.11 -24.05 24.74
CA GLN A 755 24.12 -24.50 23.78
C GLN A 755 24.11 -26.02 23.59
N GLN A 756 23.81 -26.79 24.64
CA GLN A 756 23.58 -28.24 24.53
C GLN A 756 22.34 -28.58 23.69
N ILE A 757 21.25 -27.82 23.84
CA ILE A 757 20.01 -28.03 23.06
C ILE A 757 20.25 -27.78 21.56
N ASN A 758 21.01 -26.72 21.23
CA ASN A 758 21.33 -26.39 19.83
C ASN A 758 22.23 -27.46 19.17
N ASN A 759 23.17 -28.05 19.92
CA ASN A 759 24.01 -29.14 19.41
C ASN A 759 23.21 -30.42 19.14
N ILE A 760 22.23 -30.75 19.98
CA ILE A 760 21.34 -31.91 19.76
C ILE A 760 20.46 -31.68 18.52
N GLN A 761 19.97 -30.46 18.30
CA GLN A 761 19.21 -30.10 17.09
C GLN A 761 20.02 -30.30 15.81
N GLN A 762 21.29 -29.87 15.77
CA GLN A 762 22.13 -30.05 14.59
C GLN A 762 22.42 -31.53 14.29
N GLN A 763 22.64 -32.35 15.32
CA GLN A 763 22.88 -33.79 15.15
C GLN A 763 21.65 -34.53 14.60
N ILE A 764 20.44 -34.13 15.00
CA ILE A 764 19.19 -34.71 14.48
C ILE A 764 18.99 -34.32 13.02
N PHE A 765 19.26 -33.05 12.66
CA PHE A 765 19.11 -32.56 11.30
C PHE A 765 20.08 -33.25 10.32
N GLN A 766 21.34 -33.46 10.72
CA GLN A 766 22.33 -34.19 9.91
C GLN A 766 21.94 -35.65 9.68
N LYS A 767 21.35 -36.33 10.67
CA LYS A 767 20.89 -37.72 10.52
C LYS A 767 19.66 -37.85 9.62
N LEU A 768 18.79 -36.84 9.59
CA LEU A 768 17.64 -36.79 8.69
C LEU A 768 18.08 -36.54 7.24
N GLN A 769 19.04 -35.64 7.03
CA GLN A 769 19.60 -35.36 5.71
C GLN A 769 20.29 -36.59 5.11
N GLN A 770 21.11 -37.30 5.91
CA GLN A 770 21.77 -38.54 5.47
C GLN A 770 20.80 -39.66 5.08
N LYS A 771 19.59 -39.69 5.64
CA LYS A 771 18.56 -40.67 5.25
C LYS A 771 17.79 -40.28 3.99
N LEU A 772 17.63 -38.98 3.74
CA LEU A 772 17.03 -38.46 2.51
C LEU A 772 17.97 -38.70 1.32
N ASP A 773 19.26 -38.47 1.49
CA ASP A 773 20.26 -38.64 0.43
C ASP A 773 20.48 -40.14 0.06
N GLN A 774 20.18 -41.07 0.98
CA GLN A 774 20.24 -42.52 0.70
C GLN A 774 19.05 -43.04 -0.13
N ASN A 775 17.94 -42.29 -0.21
CA ASN A 775 16.76 -42.67 -1.00
C ASN A 775 16.83 -42.18 -2.45
N ASP A 776 17.63 -41.15 -2.76
CA ASP A 776 17.73 -40.57 -4.11
C ASP A 776 18.83 -41.22 -4.99
N THR A 777 19.66 -42.11 -4.45
CA THR A 777 20.65 -42.86 -5.23
C THR A 777 20.20 -44.31 -5.50
N SER A 778 19.11 -44.48 -6.24
CA SER A 778 18.85 -45.68 -7.04
C SER A 778 18.24 -45.29 -8.40
N SER A 779 19.11 -44.96 -9.34
CA SER A 779 18.78 -44.74 -10.74
C SER A 779 18.54 -46.07 -11.47
N SER A 780 17.35 -46.26 -12.03
CA SER A 780 17.22 -46.77 -13.41
C SER A 780 15.78 -46.66 -13.94
N ASN A 781 15.62 -45.70 -14.86
CA ASN A 781 14.58 -45.65 -15.87
C ASN A 781 14.58 -46.94 -16.71
N SER A 782 13.60 -47.82 -16.54
CA SER A 782 13.11 -48.74 -17.61
C SER A 782 11.85 -49.57 -17.27
N GLN A 783 11.08 -49.27 -16.21
CA GLN A 783 9.92 -50.09 -15.82
C GLN A 783 8.65 -49.30 -15.45
N PHE A 784 8.46 -48.08 -15.96
CA PHE A 784 7.24 -47.29 -15.72
C PHE A 784 6.23 -47.28 -16.88
N GLN A 785 6.40 -48.14 -17.89
CA GLN A 785 5.46 -48.27 -19.02
C GLN A 785 4.61 -49.56 -19.06
N GLU A 786 4.72 -50.48 -18.09
CA GLU A 786 3.92 -51.73 -18.13
C GLU A 786 3.08 -52.05 -16.87
N ILE A 787 3.04 -51.18 -15.85
CA ILE A 787 2.25 -51.43 -14.62
C ILE A 787 1.10 -50.42 -14.48
N ASN A 788 0.31 -50.25 -15.54
CA ASN A 788 -1.02 -49.61 -15.42
C ASN A 788 -2.16 -50.45 -16.04
N ASN A 789 -1.84 -51.64 -16.53
CA ASN A 789 -2.82 -52.65 -16.91
C ASN A 789 -2.71 -53.87 -16.00
N LYS A 790 -3.16 -53.75 -14.75
CA LYS A 790 -3.84 -54.79 -13.94
C LYS A 790 -3.99 -54.33 -12.49
N ASN A 791 -5.11 -54.72 -11.90
CA ASN A 791 -5.48 -54.64 -10.47
C ASN A 791 -6.22 -53.38 -10.01
N LYS A 792 -7.43 -53.21 -10.57
CA LYS A 792 -8.62 -52.99 -9.73
C LYS A 792 -8.80 -54.22 -8.83
N ASN A 793 -8.49 -54.07 -7.54
CA ASN A 793 -8.94 -54.84 -6.37
C ASN A 793 -7.79 -54.95 -5.36
N ASN A 794 -7.73 -53.98 -4.42
CA ASN A 794 -7.09 -53.99 -3.09
C ASN A 794 -6.55 -52.60 -2.68
N LYS A 795 -7.35 -51.54 -2.86
CA LYS A 795 -6.98 -50.18 -2.40
C LYS A 795 -7.37 -49.84 -0.95
N ASN A 796 -7.97 -50.76 -0.20
CA ASN A 796 -8.36 -50.52 1.19
C ASN A 796 -7.44 -51.15 2.25
N ASN A 797 -6.49 -52.02 1.88
CA ASN A 797 -5.58 -52.66 2.85
C ASN A 797 -4.16 -52.06 2.89
N GLN A 798 -3.70 -51.33 1.86
CA GLN A 798 -2.39 -50.67 1.90
C GLN A 798 -2.42 -49.31 2.62
N ILE A 799 -3.51 -48.56 2.54
CA ILE A 799 -3.67 -47.27 3.24
C ILE A 799 -3.78 -47.49 4.75
N SER A 800 -4.37 -48.62 5.19
CA SER A 800 -4.45 -48.97 6.61
C SER A 800 -3.10 -49.39 7.20
N GLN A 801 -2.22 -50.00 6.42
CA GLN A 801 -0.89 -50.41 6.88
C GLN A 801 0.07 -49.21 6.99
N GLU A 802 0.07 -48.30 6.00
CA GLU A 802 0.86 -47.05 6.05
C GLU A 802 0.39 -46.07 7.13
N GLN A 803 -0.91 -46.02 7.41
CA GLN A 803 -1.45 -45.22 8.51
C GLN A 803 -1.12 -45.82 9.88
N GLN A 804 -1.06 -47.16 10.00
CA GLN A 804 -0.65 -47.82 11.24
C GLN A 804 0.86 -47.69 11.51
N ASP A 805 1.71 -47.77 10.49
CA ASP A 805 3.16 -47.58 10.63
C ASP A 805 3.52 -46.11 10.96
N ASN A 806 2.82 -45.13 10.37
CA ASN A 806 2.98 -43.72 10.72
C ASN A 806 2.49 -43.40 12.14
N GLN A 807 1.38 -44.00 12.59
CA GLN A 807 0.89 -43.84 13.97
C GLN A 807 1.82 -44.50 14.99
N GLN A 808 2.41 -45.66 14.67
CA GLN A 808 3.41 -46.31 15.54
C GLN A 808 4.72 -45.50 15.62
N GLN A 809 5.16 -44.87 14.54
CA GLN A 809 6.32 -43.96 14.55
C GLN A 809 6.04 -42.67 15.34
N GLU A 810 4.86 -42.06 15.17
CA GLU A 810 4.45 -40.89 15.96
C GLU A 810 4.33 -41.22 17.45
N HIS A 811 3.83 -42.42 17.78
CA HIS A 811 3.73 -42.88 19.16
C HIS A 811 5.11 -43.14 19.77
N PHE A 812 6.02 -43.81 19.05
CA PHE A 812 7.39 -44.06 19.49
C PHE A 812 8.20 -42.76 19.71
N ILE A 813 8.05 -41.78 18.82
CA ILE A 813 8.68 -40.46 18.95
C ILE A 813 8.11 -39.72 20.16
N ASN A 814 6.79 -39.68 20.33
CA ASN A 814 6.14 -39.03 21.47
C ASN A 814 6.48 -39.69 22.81
N GLU A 815 6.58 -41.01 22.89
CA GLU A 815 6.94 -41.72 24.12
C GLU A 815 8.39 -41.44 24.55
N LYS A 816 9.35 -41.43 23.61
CA LYS A 816 10.74 -41.05 23.89
C LYS A 816 10.89 -39.57 24.21
N PHE A 817 10.15 -38.68 23.54
CA PHE A 817 10.17 -37.24 23.81
C PHE A 817 9.57 -36.88 25.18
N GLN A 818 8.54 -37.60 25.63
CA GLN A 818 7.92 -37.39 26.94
C GLN A 818 8.79 -37.90 28.10
N LYS A 819 9.47 -39.05 27.94
CA LYS A 819 10.39 -39.59 28.96
C LYS A 819 11.62 -38.69 29.18
N ILE A 820 12.17 -38.08 28.13
CA ILE A 820 13.28 -37.12 28.23
C ILE A 820 12.82 -35.82 28.91
N LYS A 821 11.62 -35.32 28.58
CA LYS A 821 11.03 -34.14 29.22
C LYS A 821 10.84 -34.33 30.72
N LEU A 822 10.25 -35.42 31.22
CA LEU A 822 9.81 -35.44 32.63
C LEU A 822 10.96 -35.51 33.66
N GLU A 823 12.04 -36.23 33.36
CA GLU A 823 13.18 -36.42 34.29
C GLU A 823 14.12 -35.21 34.35
N GLU A 824 14.45 -34.58 33.21
CA GLU A 824 15.28 -33.37 33.19
C GLU A 824 14.51 -32.13 33.69
N TRP A 825 13.21 -32.07 33.40
CA TRP A 825 12.32 -31.00 33.85
C TRP A 825 12.10 -31.06 35.36
N LYS A 826 11.94 -32.26 35.95
CA LYS A 826 11.92 -32.44 37.42
C LYS A 826 13.25 -32.02 38.06
N LYS A 827 14.40 -32.26 37.44
CA LYS A 827 15.72 -31.82 37.96
C LYS A 827 15.89 -30.30 37.91
N CYS A 828 15.52 -29.65 36.80
CA CYS A 828 15.60 -28.19 36.66
C CYS A 828 14.62 -27.44 37.57
N LEU A 829 13.38 -27.93 37.70
CA LEU A 829 12.38 -27.37 38.62
C LEU A 829 12.80 -27.53 40.09
N LYS A 830 13.41 -28.66 40.48
CA LYS A 830 13.96 -28.85 41.85
C LYS A 830 15.10 -27.86 42.15
N LYS A 831 15.94 -27.54 41.16
CA LYS A 831 17.07 -26.60 41.29
C LYS A 831 16.59 -25.13 41.35
N ALA A 832 15.61 -24.77 40.55
CA ALA A 832 14.98 -23.44 40.57
C ALA A 832 14.14 -23.20 41.84
N HIS A 833 13.41 -24.21 42.32
CA HIS A 833 12.61 -24.13 43.55
C HIS A 833 13.47 -24.05 44.82
N ASN A 834 14.62 -24.75 44.87
CA ASN A 834 15.55 -24.68 46.01
C ASN A 834 16.28 -23.32 46.13
N ASN A 835 16.35 -22.53 45.07
CA ASN A 835 16.98 -21.19 45.07
C ASN A 835 16.00 -20.05 45.34
N CYS A 836 14.71 -20.33 45.52
CA CYS A 836 13.70 -19.34 45.90
C CYS A 836 13.47 -19.41 47.42
N LEU A 837 14.11 -18.49 48.15
CA LEU A 837 13.91 -18.11 49.56
C LEU A 837 13.45 -19.22 50.56
N ARG A 838 14.40 -19.79 51.31
CA ARG A 838 14.13 -20.36 52.66
C ARG A 838 14.67 -19.39 53.73
N TYR A 839 13.80 -18.86 54.58
CA TYR A 839 14.22 -18.27 55.86
C TYR A 839 14.11 -19.33 56.97
N PRO A 840 15.15 -19.52 57.80
CA PRO A 840 15.05 -20.20 59.08
C PRO A 840 14.70 -19.19 60.19
N ASN A 841 13.97 -19.65 61.21
CA ASN A 841 13.60 -18.94 62.45
C ASN A 841 12.40 -18.00 62.38
N GLN A 842 11.20 -18.58 62.37
CA GLN A 842 10.27 -18.63 63.50
C GLN A 842 9.05 -19.42 63.00
N GLY A 843 8.60 -20.40 63.79
CA GLY A 843 7.75 -21.50 63.32
C GLY A 843 6.41 -21.03 62.74
N GLU A 844 6.31 -21.05 61.41
CA GLU A 844 5.17 -21.50 60.59
C GLU A 844 5.50 -21.19 59.12
N SER A 845 5.56 -22.22 58.27
CA SER A 845 5.91 -22.08 56.85
C SER A 845 4.67 -21.75 56.01
N THR A 846 4.52 -20.50 55.59
CA THR A 846 3.55 -20.12 54.55
C THR A 846 4.19 -19.22 53.49
N CYS A 847 4.18 -19.71 52.25
CA CYS A 847 4.44 -18.93 51.05
C CYS A 847 3.22 -18.01 50.82
N LEU A 848 3.39 -16.69 50.96
CA LEU A 848 2.29 -15.74 50.84
C LEU A 848 1.96 -15.47 49.37
N ILE A 849 1.02 -16.28 48.91
CA ILE A 849 0.14 -16.09 47.78
C ILE A 849 -0.50 -14.68 47.86
N LEU A 850 -0.24 -13.84 46.85
CA LEU A 850 -1.25 -12.88 46.42
C LEU A 850 -2.14 -13.60 45.41
N TYR A 851 -3.41 -13.68 45.77
CA TYR A 851 -4.59 -14.21 45.08
C TYR A 851 -4.96 -15.67 45.33
N ASN A 852 -6.20 -15.85 45.81
CA ASN A 852 -6.99 -17.05 45.58
C ASN A 852 -6.84 -17.54 44.13
N GLN A 853 -5.88 -18.42 43.87
CA GLN A 853 -5.78 -19.50 42.86
C GLN A 853 -4.35 -20.07 42.90
N PRO A 854 -4.13 -21.38 42.65
CA PRO A 854 -2.81 -21.99 42.70
C PRO A 854 -2.02 -21.67 41.42
N GLY A 855 -0.97 -20.85 41.52
CA GLY A 855 -0.13 -20.46 40.39
C GLY A 855 1.30 -20.08 40.80
N TYR A 856 2.24 -20.26 39.87
CA TYR A 856 3.65 -19.86 40.01
C TYR A 856 3.80 -18.33 39.99
N CYS A 857 4.89 -17.78 40.55
CA CYS A 857 5.15 -16.33 40.50
C CYS A 857 5.44 -15.83 39.07
N ASP A 858 5.25 -14.53 38.82
CA ASP A 858 5.31 -13.92 37.48
C ASP A 858 6.61 -14.20 36.71
N ASN A 859 7.77 -14.28 37.39
CA ASN A 859 9.03 -14.64 36.75
C ASN A 859 9.08 -16.11 36.33
N CYS A 860 8.49 -17.01 37.10
CA CYS A 860 8.39 -18.42 36.75
C CYS A 860 7.35 -18.64 35.63
N GLN A 861 6.29 -17.83 35.60
CA GLN A 861 5.29 -17.86 34.54
C GLN A 861 5.88 -17.38 33.20
N MET A 862 6.65 -16.29 33.20
CA MET A 862 7.31 -15.78 32.00
C MET A 862 8.30 -16.79 31.39
N ILE A 863 9.02 -17.53 32.23
CA ILE A 863 9.93 -18.59 31.77
C ILE A 863 9.12 -19.78 31.21
N LEU A 864 8.03 -20.18 31.86
CA LEU A 864 7.12 -21.22 31.36
C LEU A 864 6.53 -20.87 29.98
N ASP A 865 6.15 -19.62 29.77
CA ASP A 865 5.53 -19.13 28.53
C ASP A 865 6.53 -19.12 27.37
N ILE A 866 7.78 -18.70 27.60
CA ILE A 866 8.86 -18.73 26.61
C ILE A 866 9.20 -20.17 26.21
N TYR A 867 9.22 -21.10 27.18
CA TYR A 867 9.47 -22.52 26.88
C TYR A 867 8.30 -23.17 26.13
N GLN A 868 7.04 -22.81 26.43
CA GLN A 868 5.88 -23.30 25.69
C GLN A 868 5.87 -22.81 24.24
N GLN A 869 6.21 -21.54 23.99
CA GLN A 869 6.34 -21.00 22.63
C GLN A 869 7.39 -21.75 21.80
N ASN A 870 8.54 -22.05 22.40
CA ASN A 870 9.60 -22.80 21.70
C ASN A 870 9.19 -24.26 21.40
N ILE A 871 8.38 -24.88 22.28
CA ILE A 871 7.83 -26.22 22.04
C ILE A 871 6.83 -26.23 20.88
N GLU A 872 5.96 -25.22 20.79
CA GLU A 872 4.99 -25.12 19.69
C GLU A 872 5.68 -24.83 18.35
N GLN A 873 6.73 -24.00 18.34
CA GLN A 873 7.58 -23.83 17.15
C GLN A 873 8.25 -25.13 16.72
N LEU A 874 8.75 -25.93 17.67
CA LEU A 874 9.34 -27.24 17.38
C LEU A 874 8.32 -28.25 16.83
N LYS A 875 7.10 -28.30 17.38
CA LYS A 875 6.01 -29.12 16.84
C LYS A 875 5.64 -28.72 15.41
N SER A 876 5.61 -27.42 15.12
CA SER A 876 5.31 -26.91 13.79
C SER A 876 6.37 -27.31 12.76
N LYS A 877 7.65 -27.34 13.15
CA LYS A 877 8.78 -27.71 12.29
C LYS A 877 8.99 -29.22 12.11
N ILE A 878 8.44 -30.04 13.00
CA ILE A 878 8.43 -31.52 12.86
C ILE A 878 7.25 -31.98 12.00
N LYS A 879 6.18 -31.17 11.96
CA LYS A 879 4.97 -31.43 11.16
C LYS A 879 5.13 -31.02 9.68
N ILE A 880 6.03 -30.08 9.40
CA ILE A 880 6.56 -29.75 8.07
C ILE A 880 7.65 -30.74 7.75
#